data_AF-A0A0D3FFH6-F1
#
_entry.id   AF-A0A0D3FFH6-F1
#
_cell.length_a   1.000
_cell.length_b   1.000
_cell.length_c   1.000
_cell.angle_alpha   90.00
_cell.angle_beta   90.00
_cell.angle_gamma   90.00
#
_symmetry.space_group_name_H-M   'P 1'
#
loop_
_entity.id
_entity.type
_entity.pdbx_description
1 polymer ?
#
loop_
_entity_poly.entity_id
_entity_poly.type
_entity_poly.pdbx_seq_one_letter_code
_entity_poly.pdbx_strand_id
1 'polypeptide(L)'
;MDGYSTGSGPLSRQRARRARFYGLFIREIGKPREAAAAEAAAYSSIGAAADVVISGASASLPLREAGISTGASGSLLGCEHREHVQFRLRQEQNTYVSPPGTGMAGLKKMEEVTAAAAAVAASSTAEKRAAAVVVPDAALTMNGAAGAEEKTAAAAAAPEDLPAPAALSGWPRRVGLYLFVMNIRSVFKLDELGSEVLRIAVPASLALAADPLASLVDTAFIGRLGSVEIAAVGVSIAIFNQVSKVCIYPLVSVTTSFVAEEDAIISKCIEENSSQDLEKASPVDSETNNLPCTNPSDQGCKRKYIPSVTSALIVGSFLGLLQAVFLVFSAKFVLNIMGVKNDSPMLRPAVRYLTIRSLGAPAVLLSLAMQGVFRGFKDTKTPLYATVVGDAANIILDPILMFVCHMGVTGAAVAHVISQYLITMILLCRLIRQVDVIPPSLKSLKFGRFLGCGFLLLARVVAVTFCVTLASSLAARHGPTIMAAFQICCQLWLATSLLADGLAVAGQAVLASAFAKNDKGKVVVATSRVLQLSIVLGMGLTVVLGVGMKFGAGIFTKDIDVIDVIHKGIPFVAGTQTINSLAFVFDGINFGASDYTYSAYSMVGVAAISIPCLVYLSAHNGFIGIWIALTIYMSLRTIASTWRMGAARGPWVFLRK
;
A
#
# COMPACT_ATOMS: atom_id res chain seq x y z
N MET A 1 -54.07 -27.72 -47.75
CA MET A 1 -54.54 -28.44 -46.56
C MET A 1 -53.59 -29.57 -46.20
N ASP A 2 -52.61 -29.44 -45.32
CA ASP A 2 -51.69 -28.34 -44.94
C ASP A 2 -50.50 -29.07 -44.25
N GLY A 3 -49.23 -28.71 -44.42
CA GLY A 3 -48.64 -27.44 -44.03
C GLY A 3 -47.64 -27.65 -42.88
N TYR A 4 -46.62 -28.50 -43.09
CA TYR A 4 -45.54 -28.68 -42.11
C TYR A 4 -44.64 -27.44 -42.03
N SER A 5 -44.53 -26.83 -40.85
CA SER A 5 -43.58 -25.74 -40.59
C SER A 5 -43.00 -25.84 -39.18
N THR A 6 -41.71 -26.17 -39.09
CA THR A 6 -40.98 -26.28 -37.83
C THR A 6 -40.51 -24.89 -37.37
N GLY A 7 -41.15 -24.36 -36.31
CA GLY A 7 -40.76 -23.08 -35.71
C GLY A 7 -39.39 -23.12 -35.04
N SER A 8 -38.43 -22.33 -35.52
CA SER A 8 -37.11 -22.21 -34.88
C SER A 8 -37.13 -21.24 -33.69
N GLY A 9 -36.64 -21.71 -32.54
CA GLY A 9 -36.66 -20.99 -31.27
C GLY A 9 -35.70 -19.78 -31.18
N PRO A 10 -35.81 -18.96 -30.12
CA PRO A 10 -35.15 -17.64 -30.02
C PRO A 10 -33.61 -17.66 -30.11
N LEU A 11 -32.96 -18.79 -29.84
CA LEU A 11 -31.51 -19.00 -29.98
C LEU A 11 -31.01 -18.85 -31.44
N SER A 12 -31.83 -19.19 -32.44
CA SER A 12 -31.44 -19.06 -33.86
C SER A 12 -31.29 -17.59 -34.27
N ARG A 13 -32.24 -16.74 -33.84
CA ARG A 13 -32.25 -15.29 -34.11
C ARG A 13 -31.08 -14.58 -33.41
N GLN A 14 -30.66 -15.04 -32.24
CA GLN A 14 -29.48 -14.51 -31.54
C GLN A 14 -28.17 -14.86 -32.24
N ARG A 15 -28.00 -16.11 -32.71
CA ARG A 15 -26.83 -16.51 -33.53
C ARG A 15 -26.78 -15.74 -34.86
N ALA A 16 -27.91 -15.56 -35.54
CA ALA A 16 -28.01 -14.81 -36.80
C ALA A 16 -27.77 -13.28 -36.66
N ARG A 17 -27.91 -12.72 -35.44
CA ARG A 17 -27.50 -11.33 -35.14
C ARG A 17 -26.00 -11.24 -34.84
N ARG A 18 -25.42 -12.18 -34.07
CA ARG A 18 -23.97 -12.23 -33.83
C ARG A 18 -23.17 -12.43 -35.13
N ALA A 19 -23.59 -13.34 -36.00
CA ALA A 19 -22.92 -13.58 -37.28
C ALA A 19 -22.91 -12.32 -38.19
N ARG A 20 -24.02 -11.57 -38.24
CA ARG A 20 -24.08 -10.30 -38.99
C ARG A 20 -23.21 -9.19 -38.40
N PHE A 21 -23.02 -9.16 -37.08
CA PHE A 21 -22.14 -8.19 -36.44
C PHE A 21 -20.65 -8.50 -36.71
N TYR A 22 -20.25 -9.77 -36.65
CA TYR A 22 -18.89 -10.21 -37.03
C TYR A 22 -18.61 -10.00 -38.54
N GLY A 23 -19.59 -10.26 -39.41
CA GLY A 23 -19.45 -10.02 -40.85
C GLY A 23 -19.28 -8.54 -41.24
N LEU A 24 -19.83 -7.61 -40.44
CA LEU A 24 -19.55 -6.18 -40.56
C LEU A 24 -18.14 -5.84 -40.03
N PHE A 25 -17.77 -6.35 -38.86
CA PHE A 25 -16.49 -6.05 -38.22
C PHE A 25 -15.26 -6.51 -39.02
N ILE A 26 -15.37 -7.63 -39.76
CA ILE A 26 -14.28 -8.14 -40.61
C ILE A 26 -14.13 -7.34 -41.92
N ARG A 27 -15.17 -6.61 -42.36
CA ARG A 27 -15.09 -5.77 -43.58
C ARG A 27 -14.34 -4.45 -43.35
N GLU A 28 -14.22 -4.01 -42.10
CA GLU A 28 -13.58 -2.76 -41.69
C GLU A 28 -12.04 -2.87 -41.50
N ILE A 29 -11.48 -4.08 -41.39
CA ILE A 29 -10.06 -4.31 -41.09
C ILE A 29 -9.35 -4.95 -42.30
N GLY A 30 -8.89 -4.10 -43.21
CA GLY A 30 -8.05 -4.53 -44.33
C GLY A 30 -6.63 -4.92 -43.89
N LYS A 31 -6.36 -6.23 -43.73
CA LYS A 31 -5.01 -6.80 -43.62
C LYS A 31 -4.87 -8.15 -44.38
N PRO A 32 -3.63 -8.60 -44.71
CA PRO A 32 -3.40 -9.50 -45.84
C PRO A 32 -3.84 -10.97 -45.65
N ARG A 33 -4.10 -11.64 -46.79
CA ARG A 33 -4.72 -12.97 -46.91
C ARG A 33 -3.96 -14.17 -46.32
N GLU A 34 -2.70 -14.02 -45.92
CA GLU A 34 -1.86 -15.16 -45.52
C GLU A 34 -2.07 -15.59 -44.05
N ALA A 35 -2.44 -14.68 -43.16
CA ALA A 35 -2.69 -15.03 -41.75
C ALA A 35 -3.94 -15.93 -41.55
N ALA A 36 -4.96 -15.75 -42.39
CA ALA A 36 -6.23 -16.48 -42.27
C ALA A 36 -6.12 -17.97 -42.66
N ALA A 37 -5.15 -18.34 -43.49
CA ALA A 37 -4.96 -19.74 -43.92
C ALA A 37 -4.38 -20.62 -42.80
N ALA A 38 -3.46 -20.09 -41.99
CA ALA A 38 -2.90 -20.80 -40.84
C ALA A 38 -3.93 -21.03 -39.73
N GLU A 39 -4.81 -20.05 -39.49
CA GLU A 39 -5.84 -20.13 -38.45
C GLU A 39 -6.95 -21.11 -38.85
N ALA A 40 -7.36 -21.14 -40.12
CA ALA A 40 -8.32 -22.11 -40.64
C ALA A 40 -7.82 -23.58 -40.56
N ALA A 41 -6.52 -23.81 -40.78
CA ALA A 41 -5.92 -25.14 -40.67
C ALA A 41 -5.94 -25.67 -39.21
N ALA A 42 -5.71 -24.79 -38.23
CA ALA A 42 -5.75 -25.15 -36.81
C ALA A 42 -7.16 -25.54 -36.32
N TYR A 43 -8.21 -24.84 -36.77
CA TYR A 43 -9.58 -25.17 -36.40
C TYR A 43 -10.09 -26.48 -37.03
N SER A 44 -9.55 -26.87 -38.19
CA SER A 44 -9.90 -28.15 -38.85
C SER A 44 -9.46 -29.38 -38.04
N SER A 45 -8.30 -29.33 -37.37
CA SER A 45 -7.80 -30.47 -36.58
C SER A 45 -8.56 -30.70 -35.27
N ILE A 46 -9.11 -29.62 -34.68
CA ILE A 46 -9.88 -29.67 -33.43
C ILE A 46 -11.29 -30.25 -33.67
N GLY A 47 -11.88 -30.02 -34.84
CA GLY A 47 -13.17 -30.63 -35.23
C GLY A 47 -13.09 -32.15 -35.35
N ALA A 48 -12.06 -32.67 -36.03
CA ALA A 48 -11.91 -34.11 -36.28
C ALA A 48 -11.71 -34.96 -35.01
N ALA A 49 -11.23 -34.37 -33.92
CA ALA A 49 -11.07 -35.07 -32.64
C ALA A 49 -12.38 -35.18 -31.84
N ALA A 50 -13.39 -34.34 -32.13
CA ALA A 50 -14.66 -34.33 -31.38
C ALA A 50 -15.63 -35.43 -31.84
N ASP A 51 -15.66 -35.75 -33.13
CA ASP A 51 -16.59 -36.75 -33.69
C ASP A 51 -16.21 -38.20 -33.37
N VAL A 52 -14.95 -38.48 -33.01
CA VAL A 52 -14.49 -39.82 -32.61
C VAL A 52 -14.95 -40.20 -31.19
N VAL A 53 -15.21 -39.22 -30.32
CA VAL A 53 -15.55 -39.45 -28.90
C VAL A 53 -17.06 -39.64 -28.67
N ILE A 54 -17.91 -39.25 -29.62
CA ILE A 54 -19.38 -39.26 -29.45
C ILE A 54 -20.05 -40.55 -30.01
N SER A 55 -19.33 -41.39 -30.76
CA SER A 55 -19.87 -42.61 -31.38
C SER A 55 -19.61 -43.92 -30.58
N GLY A 56 -19.33 -43.82 -29.27
CA GLY A 56 -18.68 -44.89 -28.51
C GLY A 56 -19.31 -45.35 -27.19
N ALA A 57 -20.61 -45.15 -26.94
CA ALA A 57 -21.26 -45.69 -25.73
C ALA A 57 -22.80 -45.84 -25.86
N SER A 58 -23.27 -46.98 -26.39
CA SER A 58 -24.68 -47.38 -26.28
C SER A 58 -24.84 -48.90 -26.37
N ALA A 59 -24.91 -49.60 -25.23
CA ALA A 59 -25.28 -51.02 -25.13
C ALA A 59 -25.73 -51.43 -23.71
N SER A 60 -27.00 -51.83 -23.59
CA SER A 60 -27.59 -52.90 -22.72
C SER A 60 -27.24 -53.09 -21.22
N LEU A 61 -28.31 -53.09 -20.41
CA LEU A 61 -28.57 -53.75 -19.10
C LEU A 61 -28.30 -55.29 -19.10
N PRO A 62 -28.35 -56.09 -17.98
CA PRO A 62 -29.16 -55.90 -16.75
C PRO A 62 -28.63 -56.42 -15.35
N LEU A 63 -29.37 -56.03 -14.28
CA LEU A 63 -29.74 -56.72 -13.00
C LEU A 63 -28.82 -57.77 -12.30
N ARG A 64 -28.57 -57.58 -10.97
CA ARG A 64 -29.01 -58.50 -9.88
C ARG A 64 -28.89 -57.93 -8.44
N GLU A 65 -29.48 -58.63 -7.47
CA GLU A 65 -29.81 -58.20 -6.09
C GLU A 65 -28.81 -58.63 -4.99
N ALA A 66 -28.75 -57.85 -3.90
CA ALA A 66 -28.73 -58.25 -2.47
C ALA A 66 -28.60 -56.97 -1.60
N GLY A 67 -29.26 -56.74 -0.46
CA GLY A 67 -30.12 -57.57 0.39
C GLY A 67 -29.59 -57.57 1.84
N ILE A 68 -30.47 -57.44 2.87
CA ILE A 68 -30.18 -57.41 4.35
C ILE A 68 -29.81 -55.99 4.88
N SER A 69 -30.49 -55.27 5.79
CA SER A 69 -31.52 -55.50 6.85
C SER A 69 -30.98 -56.07 8.18
N THR A 70 -31.20 -55.58 9.41
CA THR A 70 -32.00 -54.51 10.04
C THR A 70 -31.38 -54.28 11.46
N GLY A 71 -31.78 -53.37 12.37
CA GLY A 71 -32.86 -52.38 12.47
C GLY A 71 -33.10 -52.01 13.96
N ALA A 72 -33.96 -51.01 14.22
CA ALA A 72 -34.70 -50.75 15.48
C ALA A 72 -33.89 -50.38 16.76
N SER A 73 -34.45 -49.77 17.82
CA SER A 73 -35.61 -48.86 18.04
C SER A 73 -35.53 -48.36 19.50
N GLY A 74 -36.14 -47.22 19.86
CA GLY A 74 -36.27 -46.84 21.29
C GLY A 74 -36.77 -45.41 21.54
N SER A 75 -38.04 -45.26 21.90
CA SER A 75 -38.74 -43.99 22.19
C SER A 75 -39.02 -43.82 23.69
N LEU A 76 -39.24 -42.57 24.16
CA LEU A 76 -40.12 -42.11 25.27
C LEU A 76 -39.93 -40.56 25.37
N LEU A 77 -40.94 -39.68 25.21
CA LEU A 77 -42.06 -39.28 26.12
C LEU A 77 -41.58 -38.70 27.48
N GLY A 78 -42.06 -37.54 27.99
CA GLY A 78 -42.99 -36.51 27.47
C GLY A 78 -43.47 -35.52 28.56
N CYS A 79 -44.25 -34.47 28.19
CA CYS A 79 -45.14 -33.61 29.04
C CYS A 79 -44.52 -32.70 30.15
N GLU A 80 -45.17 -31.63 30.67
CA GLU A 80 -46.12 -30.61 30.13
C GLU A 80 -46.52 -29.56 31.21
N HIS A 81 -46.67 -28.25 30.89
CA HIS A 81 -47.65 -27.26 31.46
C HIS A 81 -47.48 -25.88 30.76
N ARG A 82 -48.47 -25.29 30.06
CA ARG A 82 -49.72 -24.55 30.47
C ARG A 82 -49.46 -23.13 31.05
N GLU A 83 -50.22 -22.05 30.76
CA GLU A 83 -51.40 -21.75 29.89
C GLU A 83 -51.50 -20.21 29.61
N HIS A 84 -51.88 -19.72 28.41
CA HIS A 84 -53.17 -19.07 28.00
C HIS A 84 -53.68 -17.84 28.83
N VAL A 85 -54.32 -16.76 28.32
CA VAL A 85 -55.56 -16.62 27.48
C VAL A 85 -55.72 -15.20 26.84
N GLN A 86 -56.12 -15.12 25.53
CA GLN A 86 -57.06 -14.22 24.75
C GLN A 86 -57.31 -12.70 25.11
N PHE A 87 -58.03 -11.82 24.36
CA PHE A 87 -59.09 -11.93 23.31
C PHE A 87 -59.11 -10.79 22.24
N ARG A 88 -60.05 -10.95 21.30
CA ARG A 88 -60.32 -10.34 19.97
C ARG A 88 -61.14 -9.03 19.99
N LEU A 89 -61.03 -8.16 18.97
CA LEU A 89 -62.18 -7.61 18.20
C LEU A 89 -61.77 -6.87 16.90
N ARG A 90 -62.75 -6.63 16.01
CA ARG A 90 -62.61 -6.23 14.58
C ARG A 90 -63.72 -5.23 14.22
N GLN A 91 -63.43 -4.20 13.41
CA GLN A 91 -64.42 -3.66 12.45
C GLN A 91 -63.75 -2.96 11.25
N GLU A 92 -64.46 -2.94 10.12
CA GLU A 92 -64.02 -2.46 8.79
C GLU A 92 -64.82 -1.23 8.35
N GLN A 93 -64.27 -0.40 7.46
CA GLN A 93 -64.95 0.04 6.23
C GLN A 93 -64.04 0.80 5.24
N ASN A 94 -64.00 0.33 3.97
CA ASN A 94 -64.17 1.07 2.70
C ASN A 94 -63.39 2.40 2.41
N THR A 95 -62.87 2.71 1.20
CA THR A 95 -62.72 1.98 -0.09
C THR A 95 -61.77 2.73 -1.07
N TYR A 96 -61.27 2.01 -2.10
CA TYR A 96 -61.03 2.45 -3.51
C TYR A 96 -59.74 3.18 -4.03
N VAL A 97 -59.21 2.59 -5.14
CA VAL A 97 -58.42 3.12 -6.30
C VAL A 97 -56.92 3.50 -6.16
N SER A 98 -56.12 3.05 -7.15
CA SER A 98 -54.73 3.41 -7.50
C SER A 98 -54.66 3.86 -8.99
N PRO A 99 -53.52 4.27 -9.62
CA PRO A 99 -52.15 4.61 -9.18
C PRO A 99 -51.72 6.00 -9.79
N PRO A 100 -50.47 6.31 -10.24
CA PRO A 100 -49.10 5.91 -9.85
C PRO A 100 -48.12 7.09 -9.55
N GLY A 101 -46.99 6.79 -8.89
CA GLY A 101 -45.68 7.37 -9.25
C GLY A 101 -45.06 8.48 -8.37
N THR A 102 -43.89 8.19 -7.78
CA THR A 102 -42.67 9.03 -7.88
C THR A 102 -41.44 8.30 -7.31
N GLY A 103 -40.36 8.24 -8.10
CA GLY A 103 -39.02 7.95 -7.60
C GLY A 103 -38.26 9.24 -7.27
N MET A 104 -36.94 9.13 -7.02
CA MET A 104 -36.01 10.23 -6.70
C MET A 104 -36.10 10.86 -5.30
N ALA A 105 -35.71 10.08 -4.27
CA ALA A 105 -35.21 10.63 -3.00
C ALA A 105 -33.78 10.18 -2.64
N GLY A 106 -33.27 9.10 -3.23
CA GLY A 106 -31.96 8.52 -2.89
C GLY A 106 -30.73 9.10 -3.62
N LEU A 107 -30.92 9.97 -4.62
CA LEU A 107 -29.83 10.42 -5.52
C LEU A 107 -29.17 11.75 -5.12
N LYS A 108 -29.87 12.64 -4.39
CA LYS A 108 -29.33 13.97 -4.02
C LYS A 108 -28.13 13.91 -3.04
N LYS A 109 -28.06 12.90 -2.17
CA LYS A 109 -26.98 12.76 -1.18
C LYS A 109 -25.63 12.33 -1.77
N MET A 110 -25.58 11.98 -3.05
CA MET A 110 -24.33 11.62 -3.74
C MET A 110 -23.73 12.80 -4.53
N GLU A 111 -24.56 13.76 -4.96
CA GLU A 111 -24.10 15.02 -5.55
C GLU A 111 -23.51 16.00 -4.52
N GLU A 112 -24.00 15.98 -3.26
CA GLU A 112 -23.44 16.81 -2.19
C GLU A 112 -21.96 16.48 -1.89
N VAL A 113 -21.54 15.23 -2.06
CA VAL A 113 -20.16 14.78 -1.81
C VAL A 113 -19.21 15.21 -2.94
N THR A 114 -19.65 15.18 -4.20
CA THR A 114 -18.89 15.74 -5.33
C THR A 114 -18.88 17.27 -5.34
N ALA A 115 -19.98 17.92 -4.93
CA ALA A 115 -20.04 19.36 -4.75
C ALA A 115 -19.08 19.85 -3.64
N ALA A 116 -18.99 19.13 -2.52
CA ALA A 116 -18.02 19.44 -1.46
C ALA A 116 -16.56 19.37 -1.95
N ALA A 117 -16.22 18.37 -2.76
CA ALA A 117 -14.88 18.26 -3.37
C ALA A 117 -14.56 19.43 -4.33
N ALA A 118 -15.55 19.89 -5.10
CA ALA A 118 -15.40 21.06 -5.97
C ALA A 118 -15.28 22.38 -5.18
N ALA A 119 -16.04 22.53 -4.08
CA ALA A 119 -15.98 23.70 -3.21
C ALA A 119 -14.61 23.87 -2.52
N VAL A 120 -13.99 22.77 -2.09
CA VAL A 120 -12.62 22.79 -1.52
C VAL A 120 -11.58 23.24 -2.56
N ALA A 121 -11.71 22.85 -3.82
CA ALA A 121 -10.84 23.32 -4.91
C ALA A 121 -11.02 24.83 -5.18
N ALA A 122 -12.25 25.35 -5.10
CA ALA A 122 -12.54 26.77 -5.23
C ALA A 122 -11.95 27.59 -4.06
N SER A 123 -12.10 27.12 -2.83
CA SER A 123 -11.59 27.77 -1.60
C SER A 123 -10.07 27.97 -1.62
N SER A 124 -9.30 26.94 -2.01
CA SER A 124 -7.84 27.03 -2.18
C SER A 124 -7.39 28.06 -3.22
N THR A 125 -8.26 28.40 -4.17
CA THR A 125 -7.98 29.41 -5.22
C THR A 125 -8.24 30.83 -4.70
N ALA A 126 -9.17 31.02 -3.76
CA ALA A 126 -9.43 32.29 -3.10
C ALA A 126 -8.33 32.67 -2.10
N GLU A 127 -7.84 31.70 -1.32
CA GLU A 127 -6.78 31.91 -0.32
C GLU A 127 -5.46 32.37 -0.98
N LYS A 128 -5.17 31.89 -2.20
CA LYS A 128 -4.04 32.35 -3.03
C LYS A 128 -4.19 33.77 -3.60
N ARG A 129 -5.39 34.35 -3.61
CA ARG A 129 -5.60 35.76 -4.00
C ARG A 129 -5.51 36.71 -2.81
N ALA A 130 -5.84 36.26 -1.59
CA ALA A 130 -5.71 37.07 -0.38
C ALA A 130 -4.24 37.33 0.01
N ALA A 131 -3.34 36.36 -0.23
CA ALA A 131 -1.91 36.47 0.10
C ALA A 131 -1.07 37.29 -0.90
N ALA A 132 -1.69 38.01 -1.84
CA ALA A 132 -1.02 38.75 -2.92
C ALA A 132 -1.14 40.29 -2.79
N VAL A 133 -1.58 40.79 -1.63
CA VAL A 133 -1.71 42.23 -1.34
C VAL A 133 -1.01 42.51 0.00
N VAL A 134 -0.41 43.71 0.12
CA VAL A 134 0.44 44.19 1.24
C VAL A 134 1.92 43.79 1.16
N VAL A 135 2.68 44.48 0.29
CA VAL A 135 3.81 45.36 0.68
C VAL A 135 3.84 46.53 -0.32
N PRO A 136 3.94 47.80 0.11
CA PRO A 136 4.14 48.93 -0.80
C PRO A 136 5.63 49.20 -1.01
N ASP A 137 6.05 49.42 -2.25
CA ASP A 137 7.38 49.94 -2.58
C ASP A 137 7.24 51.35 -3.15
N ALA A 138 8.06 52.29 -2.66
CA ALA A 138 8.00 53.69 -3.02
C ALA A 138 9.36 54.21 -3.45
N ALA A 139 9.37 54.97 -4.55
CA ALA A 139 10.44 55.90 -4.98
C ALA A 139 11.81 55.28 -5.39
N LEU A 140 12.59 55.83 -6.33
CA LEU A 140 12.36 56.75 -7.45
C LEU A 140 13.65 56.80 -8.32
N THR A 141 13.56 57.33 -9.54
CA THR A 141 14.64 57.80 -10.45
C THR A 141 15.72 56.80 -10.94
N MET A 142 16.37 56.96 -12.10
CA MET A 142 16.09 57.66 -13.39
C MET A 142 17.11 57.15 -14.44
N ASN A 143 16.74 57.20 -15.72
CA ASN A 143 17.56 57.30 -16.95
C ASN A 143 19.09 56.99 -16.96
N GLY A 144 19.53 56.30 -18.02
CA GLY A 144 20.93 56.34 -18.50
C GLY A 144 21.19 55.37 -19.67
N ALA A 145 21.91 55.80 -20.71
CA ALA A 145 22.05 55.06 -21.97
C ALA A 145 23.51 54.87 -22.40
N ALA A 146 23.71 53.86 -23.27
CA ALA A 146 24.82 53.68 -24.22
C ALA A 146 26.25 53.47 -23.67
N GLY A 147 27.08 52.80 -24.48
CA GLY A 147 28.52 52.63 -24.25
C GLY A 147 29.00 51.20 -24.55
N ALA A 148 29.75 51.03 -25.63
CA ALA A 148 30.51 49.82 -25.91
C ALA A 148 32.00 50.13 -25.72
N GLU A 149 32.78 49.20 -25.15
CA GLU A 149 34.22 49.14 -25.36
C GLU A 149 34.83 47.78 -24.99
N GLU A 150 36.05 47.55 -25.47
CA GLU A 150 36.74 46.27 -25.57
C GLU A 150 38.15 46.41 -24.98
N LYS A 151 38.64 45.47 -24.12
CA LYS A 151 39.95 44.78 -24.24
C LYS A 151 40.55 44.17 -22.96
N THR A 152 41.32 43.09 -23.21
CA THR A 152 42.53 42.59 -22.52
C THR A 152 42.48 42.10 -21.06
N ALA A 153 42.34 40.78 -20.93
CA ALA A 153 43.36 39.83 -20.46
C ALA A 153 44.31 40.20 -19.29
N ALA A 154 44.27 39.39 -18.24
CA ALA A 154 45.41 38.97 -17.44
C ALA A 154 45.21 37.51 -16.97
N ALA A 155 46.23 36.66 -17.09
CA ALA A 155 46.18 35.26 -16.68
C ALA A 155 47.30 34.95 -15.68
N ALA A 156 46.95 34.31 -14.56
CA ALA A 156 47.87 33.71 -13.60
C ALA A 156 47.22 32.47 -12.98
N ALA A 157 48.00 31.40 -12.76
CA ALA A 157 47.48 30.04 -12.66
C ALA A 157 47.12 29.57 -11.24
N ALA A 158 46.18 28.62 -11.18
CA ALA A 158 45.91 27.73 -10.04
C ALA A 158 45.69 26.28 -10.58
N PRO A 159 46.02 25.22 -9.82
CA PRO A 159 46.19 23.87 -10.39
C PRO A 159 44.93 22.99 -10.47
N GLU A 160 44.81 22.29 -11.61
CA GLU A 160 44.16 20.98 -11.89
C GLU A 160 42.70 20.71 -11.44
N ASP A 161 41.76 21.18 -12.28
CA ASP A 161 40.79 20.34 -13.01
C ASP A 161 39.96 19.26 -12.27
N LEU A 162 38.93 19.72 -11.56
CA LEU A 162 37.61 19.09 -11.70
C LEU A 162 36.99 19.51 -13.05
N PRO A 163 36.46 18.60 -13.88
CA PRO A 163 35.86 18.98 -15.15
C PRO A 163 34.63 19.85 -14.91
N ALA A 164 34.73 21.13 -15.30
CA ALA A 164 33.67 22.11 -15.17
C ALA A 164 32.37 21.62 -15.82
N PRO A 165 31.18 21.92 -15.24
CA PRO A 165 29.91 21.49 -15.81
C PRO A 165 29.73 22.13 -17.19
N ALA A 166 29.79 21.29 -18.23
CA ALA A 166 29.57 21.71 -19.61
C ALA A 166 28.26 22.50 -19.73
N ALA A 167 28.31 23.59 -20.51
CA ALA A 167 27.28 24.63 -20.55
C ALA A 167 25.86 24.06 -20.66
N LEU A 168 24.94 24.62 -19.85
CA LEU A 168 23.51 24.29 -19.82
C LEU A 168 22.73 24.70 -21.10
N SER A 169 23.42 24.93 -22.21
CA SER A 169 22.87 25.39 -23.49
C SER A 169 22.78 24.23 -24.49
N GLY A 170 21.81 23.33 -24.33
CA GLY A 170 21.62 22.25 -25.31
C GLY A 170 20.66 21.11 -24.95
N TRP A 171 19.79 21.24 -23.95
CA TRP A 171 18.94 20.13 -23.54
C TRP A 171 17.81 19.87 -24.55
N PRO A 172 17.69 18.66 -25.13
CA PRO A 172 16.65 18.38 -26.12
C PRO A 172 15.28 18.32 -25.45
N ARG A 173 14.24 18.80 -26.16
CA ARG A 173 12.82 18.87 -25.72
C ARG A 173 12.15 17.52 -25.35
N ARG A 174 12.91 16.42 -25.22
CA ARG A 174 12.46 15.06 -24.85
C ARG A 174 13.02 14.60 -23.49
N VAL A 175 13.08 15.52 -22.52
CA VAL A 175 13.75 15.30 -21.22
C VAL A 175 13.19 14.10 -20.44
N GLY A 176 11.87 13.85 -20.47
CA GLY A 176 11.23 12.79 -19.69
C GLY A 176 11.77 11.37 -19.94
N LEU A 177 11.80 10.89 -21.19
CA LEU A 177 12.39 9.58 -21.50
C LEU A 177 13.93 9.61 -21.50
N TYR A 178 14.54 10.76 -21.77
CA TYR A 178 16.00 10.88 -21.76
C TYR A 178 16.60 10.55 -20.40
N LEU A 179 15.93 10.90 -19.29
CA LEU A 179 16.37 10.56 -17.92
C LEU A 179 16.60 9.05 -17.69
N PHE A 180 15.93 8.16 -18.43
CA PHE A 180 16.11 6.72 -18.30
C PHE A 180 17.41 6.22 -18.97
N VAL A 181 17.94 6.94 -19.95
CA VAL A 181 19.12 6.54 -20.75
C VAL A 181 20.34 7.46 -20.57
N MET A 182 20.13 8.65 -19.98
CA MET A 182 21.18 9.62 -19.69
C MET A 182 22.26 8.98 -18.83
N ASN A 183 23.53 9.09 -19.23
CA ASN A 183 24.66 8.54 -18.50
C ASN A 183 24.51 7.06 -18.11
N ILE A 184 23.99 6.18 -18.99
CA ILE A 184 23.80 4.75 -18.68
C ILE A 184 25.11 4.00 -18.33
N ARG A 185 26.26 4.44 -18.87
CA ARG A 185 27.60 3.96 -18.44
C ARG A 185 27.92 4.35 -16.98
N SER A 186 27.21 5.34 -16.47
CA SER A 186 27.19 5.82 -15.08
C SER A 186 26.72 4.78 -14.08
N VAL A 187 25.70 3.97 -14.42
CA VAL A 187 24.80 3.29 -13.45
C VAL A 187 25.51 2.63 -12.27
N PHE A 188 26.50 1.78 -12.54
CA PHE A 188 27.22 1.00 -11.53
C PHE A 188 28.49 1.68 -10.98
N LYS A 189 28.83 2.91 -11.41
CA LYS A 189 29.97 3.62 -10.83
C LYS A 189 29.69 3.97 -9.38
N LEU A 190 30.62 3.60 -8.50
CA LEU A 190 30.73 4.07 -7.12
C LEU A 190 31.40 5.47 -7.11
N ASP A 191 30.82 6.39 -7.88
CA ASP A 191 31.09 7.82 -7.71
C ASP A 191 30.50 8.32 -6.37
N GLU A 192 30.79 9.55 -5.97
CA GLU A 192 30.31 10.13 -4.70
C GLU A 192 28.79 9.96 -4.55
N LEU A 193 28.05 10.22 -5.62
CA LEU A 193 26.61 10.02 -5.71
C LEU A 193 26.18 8.54 -5.62
N GLY A 194 26.84 7.63 -6.33
CA GLY A 194 26.56 6.20 -6.25
C GLY A 194 26.81 5.61 -4.86
N SER A 195 27.88 6.06 -4.20
CA SER A 195 28.21 5.70 -2.82
C SER A 195 27.20 6.30 -1.81
N GLU A 196 26.79 7.56 -1.99
CA GLU A 196 25.74 8.23 -1.21
C GLU A 196 24.41 7.46 -1.31
N VAL A 197 23.97 7.13 -2.53
CA VAL A 197 22.74 6.35 -2.77
C VAL A 197 22.84 4.95 -2.15
N LEU A 198 23.94 4.22 -2.36
CA LEU A 198 24.07 2.84 -1.87
C LEU A 198 24.11 2.75 -0.34
N ARG A 199 24.80 3.69 0.33
CA ARG A 199 24.88 3.79 1.80
C ARG A 199 23.52 4.03 2.47
N ILE A 200 22.58 4.68 1.77
CA ILE A 200 21.21 4.88 2.25
C ILE A 200 20.30 3.71 1.83
N ALA A 201 20.40 3.27 0.57
CA ALA A 201 19.49 2.28 0.00
C ALA A 201 19.64 0.90 0.65
N VAL A 202 20.86 0.38 0.81
CA VAL A 202 21.05 -1.00 1.28
C VAL A 202 20.52 -1.22 2.71
N PRO A 203 20.84 -0.37 3.71
CA PRO A 203 20.26 -0.53 5.05
C PRO A 203 18.74 -0.34 5.07
N ALA A 204 18.20 0.59 4.26
CA ALA A 204 16.76 0.82 4.17
C ALA A 204 16.03 -0.38 3.54
N SER A 205 16.54 -0.93 2.43
CA SER A 205 15.96 -2.13 1.79
C SER A 205 16.00 -3.34 2.70
N LEU A 206 17.08 -3.56 3.46
CA LEU A 206 17.17 -4.66 4.43
C LEU A 206 16.18 -4.50 5.58
N ALA A 207 16.04 -3.28 6.12
CA ALA A 207 15.08 -3.00 7.18
C ALA A 207 13.62 -3.16 6.71
N LEU A 208 13.29 -2.67 5.52
CA LEU A 208 11.93 -2.75 4.94
C LEU A 208 11.55 -4.14 4.44
N ALA A 209 12.52 -5.01 4.19
CA ALA A 209 12.30 -6.39 3.77
C ALA A 209 12.24 -7.40 4.94
N ALA A 210 12.62 -7.03 6.16
CA ALA A 210 12.62 -7.93 7.31
C ALA A 210 11.24 -8.55 7.59
N ASP A 211 10.24 -7.74 7.97
CA ASP A 211 8.89 -8.20 8.30
C ASP A 211 8.21 -8.95 7.13
N PRO A 212 8.29 -8.48 5.86
CA PRO A 212 7.72 -9.19 4.72
C PRO A 212 8.36 -10.56 4.46
N LEU A 213 9.69 -10.69 4.64
CA LEU A 213 10.41 -11.95 4.49
C LEU A 213 10.08 -12.92 5.65
N ALA A 214 9.97 -12.42 6.88
CA ALA A 214 9.49 -13.22 8.01
C ALA A 214 8.07 -13.74 7.75
N SER A 215 7.16 -12.88 7.30
CA SER A 215 5.78 -13.25 6.98
C SER A 215 5.63 -14.25 5.82
N LEU A 216 6.65 -14.41 4.95
CA LEU A 216 6.69 -15.50 3.96
C LEU A 216 6.95 -16.86 4.63
N VAL A 217 7.73 -16.91 5.71
CA VAL A 217 7.97 -18.13 6.50
C VAL A 217 6.69 -18.54 7.22
N ASP A 218 6.00 -17.60 7.88
CA ASP A 218 4.68 -17.82 8.49
C ASP A 218 3.69 -18.40 7.46
N THR A 219 3.64 -17.80 6.27
CA THR A 219 2.75 -18.24 5.17
C THR A 219 3.09 -19.68 4.73
N ALA A 220 4.38 -20.06 4.71
CA ALA A 220 4.81 -21.40 4.36
C ALA A 220 4.48 -22.45 5.44
N PHE A 221 4.49 -22.07 6.73
CA PHE A 221 3.97 -22.94 7.80
C PHE A 221 2.45 -23.10 7.71
N ILE A 222 1.70 -22.00 7.56
CA ILE A 222 0.23 -22.02 7.44
C ILE A 222 -0.21 -22.90 6.26
N GLY A 223 0.49 -22.86 5.13
CA GLY A 223 0.21 -23.71 3.98
C GLY A 223 0.59 -25.18 4.11
N ARG A 224 1.13 -25.61 5.26
CA ARG A 224 1.16 -27.04 5.64
C ARG A 224 -0.13 -27.52 6.30
N LEU A 225 -0.99 -26.61 6.78
CA LEU A 225 -2.31 -26.95 7.34
C LEU A 225 -3.33 -27.25 6.22
N GLY A 226 -3.36 -26.42 5.17
CA GLY A 226 -4.23 -26.62 4.02
C GLY A 226 -4.45 -25.33 3.21
N SER A 227 -5.08 -25.44 2.04
CA SER A 227 -5.37 -24.29 1.17
C SER A 227 -6.51 -23.42 1.69
N VAL A 228 -7.48 -24.00 2.40
CA VAL A 228 -8.56 -23.26 3.08
C VAL A 228 -8.00 -22.32 4.14
N GLU A 229 -6.98 -22.77 4.85
CA GLU A 229 -6.27 -22.05 5.90
C GLU A 229 -5.48 -20.86 5.34
N ILE A 230 -4.71 -21.05 4.26
CA ILE A 230 -4.02 -19.95 3.56
C ILE A 230 -5.04 -18.91 3.05
N ALA A 231 -6.13 -19.37 2.43
CA ALA A 231 -7.18 -18.49 1.91
C ALA A 231 -7.84 -17.66 3.02
N ALA A 232 -8.18 -18.31 4.13
CA ALA A 232 -8.77 -17.70 5.30
C ALA A 232 -7.84 -16.67 5.98
N VAL A 233 -6.55 -17.01 6.12
CA VAL A 233 -5.54 -16.08 6.64
C VAL A 233 -5.36 -14.90 5.69
N GLY A 234 -5.25 -15.14 4.38
CA GLY A 234 -5.01 -14.09 3.40
C GLY A 234 -6.11 -13.03 3.34
N VAL A 235 -7.39 -13.44 3.36
CA VAL A 235 -8.51 -12.49 3.37
C VAL A 235 -8.55 -11.69 4.69
N SER A 236 -8.24 -12.32 5.82
CA SER A 236 -8.16 -11.66 7.12
C SER A 236 -6.96 -10.72 7.24
N ILE A 237 -5.80 -11.06 6.68
CA ILE A 237 -4.64 -10.17 6.58
C ILE A 237 -4.96 -8.96 5.70
N ALA A 238 -5.65 -9.14 4.56
CA ALA A 238 -6.07 -8.03 3.71
C ALA A 238 -6.99 -7.04 4.45
N ILE A 239 -7.97 -7.55 5.20
CA ILE A 239 -8.83 -6.72 6.07
C ILE A 239 -8.01 -5.98 7.13
N PHE A 240 -7.21 -6.72 7.91
CA PHE A 240 -6.42 -6.17 9.01
C PHE A 240 -5.48 -5.07 8.50
N ASN A 241 -4.78 -5.31 7.39
CA ASN A 241 -3.87 -4.36 6.76
C ASN A 241 -4.59 -3.14 6.19
N GLN A 242 -5.77 -3.30 5.60
CA GLN A 242 -6.55 -2.17 5.08
C GLN A 242 -6.99 -1.23 6.21
N VAL A 243 -7.50 -1.76 7.33
CA VAL A 243 -7.88 -0.93 8.49
C VAL A 243 -6.65 -0.31 9.14
N SER A 244 -5.57 -1.09 9.34
CA SER A 244 -4.33 -0.60 9.93
C SER A 244 -3.72 0.56 9.13
N LYS A 245 -3.58 0.43 7.80
CA LYS A 245 -2.88 1.44 6.99
C LYS A 245 -3.53 2.83 7.01
N VAL A 246 -4.84 2.90 7.22
CA VAL A 246 -5.59 4.16 7.43
C VAL A 246 -5.14 4.86 8.72
N CYS A 247 -4.91 4.11 9.80
CA CYS A 247 -4.44 4.65 11.08
C CYS A 247 -2.93 4.88 11.13
N ILE A 248 -2.13 3.99 10.53
CA ILE A 248 -0.66 4.01 10.59
C ILE A 248 -0.07 5.26 9.95
N TYR A 249 -0.53 5.64 8.76
CA TYR A 249 0.16 6.68 7.98
C TYR A 249 0.11 8.06 8.67
N PRO A 250 -1.05 8.57 9.14
CA PRO A 250 -1.08 9.78 9.94
C PRO A 250 -0.27 9.63 11.24
N LEU A 251 -0.43 8.51 11.96
CA LEU A 251 0.21 8.27 13.25
C LEU A 251 1.74 8.36 13.16
N VAL A 252 2.36 7.63 12.22
CA VAL A 252 3.82 7.61 12.05
C VAL A 252 4.35 8.93 11.50
N SER A 253 3.73 9.46 10.44
CA SER A 253 4.24 10.65 9.76
C SER A 253 4.17 11.89 10.64
N VAL A 254 3.07 12.07 11.38
CA VAL A 254 2.88 13.24 12.24
C VAL A 254 3.76 13.15 13.49
N THR A 255 3.85 11.96 14.12
CA THR A 255 4.72 11.75 15.28
C THR A 255 6.18 12.03 14.96
N THR A 256 6.68 11.53 13.83
CA THR A 256 8.09 11.73 13.43
C THR A 256 8.42 13.21 13.30
N SER A 257 7.57 13.99 12.64
CA SER A 257 7.79 15.43 12.43
C SER A 257 7.71 16.24 13.72
N PHE A 258 6.69 16.01 14.57
CA PHE A 258 6.53 16.79 15.81
C PHE A 258 7.59 16.45 16.86
N VAL A 259 8.00 15.19 16.95
CA VAL A 259 9.09 14.79 17.84
C VAL A 259 10.42 15.39 17.37
N ALA A 260 10.71 15.42 16.06
CA ALA A 260 11.91 16.08 15.54
C ALA A 260 11.90 17.61 15.77
N GLU A 261 10.74 18.28 15.62
CA GLU A 261 10.55 19.71 15.91
C GLU A 261 10.81 20.03 17.38
N GLU A 262 10.15 19.32 18.31
CA GLU A 262 10.28 19.55 19.75
C GLU A 262 11.65 19.12 20.30
N ASP A 263 12.23 18.02 19.79
CA ASP A 263 13.58 17.60 20.17
C ASP A 263 14.62 18.65 19.79
N ALA A 264 14.58 19.17 18.56
CA ALA A 264 15.51 20.18 18.07
C ALA A 264 15.42 21.50 18.86
N ILE A 265 14.21 21.97 19.17
CA ILE A 265 13.99 23.18 19.97
C ILE A 265 14.61 23.03 21.35
N ILE A 266 14.30 21.93 22.06
CA ILE A 266 14.79 21.74 23.43
C ILE A 266 16.32 21.54 23.44
N SER A 267 16.89 20.82 22.47
CA SER A 267 18.35 20.66 22.37
C SER A 267 19.05 22.01 22.18
N LYS A 268 18.51 22.87 21.30
CA LYS A 268 19.03 24.22 21.10
C LYS A 268 18.96 25.07 22.38
N CYS A 269 17.86 25.03 23.13
CA CYS A 269 17.77 25.75 24.41
C CYS A 269 18.75 25.23 25.47
N ILE A 270 19.10 23.95 25.45
CA ILE A 270 20.15 23.38 26.33
C ILE A 270 21.53 23.90 25.92
N GLU A 271 21.83 23.96 24.63
CA GLU A 271 23.09 24.52 24.09
C GLU A 271 23.23 26.03 24.40
N GLU A 272 22.16 26.81 24.23
CA GLU A 272 22.12 28.25 24.55
C GLU A 272 22.30 28.51 26.05
N ASN A 273 21.64 27.76 26.93
CA ASN A 273 21.85 27.89 28.38
C ASN A 273 23.29 27.49 28.79
N SER A 274 23.81 26.38 28.26
CA SER A 274 25.17 25.90 28.59
C SER A 274 26.27 26.88 28.14
N SER A 275 26.02 27.65 27.08
CA SER A 275 26.96 28.68 26.60
C SER A 275 26.83 29.99 27.40
N GLN A 276 25.63 30.38 27.84
CA GLN A 276 25.45 31.52 28.75
C GLN A 276 26.07 31.29 30.15
N ASP A 277 26.05 30.05 30.65
CA ASP A 277 26.72 29.69 31.91
C ASP A 277 28.26 29.76 31.80
N LEU A 278 28.82 29.57 30.60
CA LEU A 278 30.25 29.75 30.31
C LEU A 278 30.63 31.22 30.12
N GLU A 279 29.79 32.03 29.48
CA GLU A 279 30.08 33.44 29.19
C GLU A 279 29.98 34.34 30.45
N LYS A 280 29.25 33.90 31.48
CA LYS A 280 29.24 34.53 32.81
C LYS A 280 30.45 34.17 33.70
N ALA A 281 31.34 33.28 33.26
CA ALA A 281 32.54 32.92 34.01
C ALA A 281 33.71 33.86 33.68
N SER A 282 33.64 35.11 34.12
CA SER A 282 34.76 36.05 34.16
C SER A 282 34.66 36.93 35.41
N PRO A 283 35.76 37.17 36.16
CA PRO A 283 35.68 37.67 37.53
C PRO A 283 35.60 39.20 37.60
N VAL A 284 34.82 39.73 38.55
CA VAL A 284 35.13 40.89 39.43
C VAL A 284 34.02 41.01 40.52
N ASP A 285 34.46 40.75 41.75
CA ASP A 285 34.14 41.36 43.05
C ASP A 285 32.73 41.58 43.65
N SER A 286 32.68 41.22 44.94
CA SER A 286 31.97 41.86 46.08
C SER A 286 30.49 41.56 46.39
N GLU A 287 30.35 40.72 47.42
CA GLU A 287 29.47 40.86 48.61
C GLU A 287 27.94 40.55 48.60
N THR A 288 27.63 39.54 49.43
CA THR A 288 26.43 39.32 50.26
C THR A 288 25.09 38.85 49.68
N ASN A 289 24.74 37.66 50.18
CA ASN A 289 23.42 37.19 50.63
C ASN A 289 22.43 36.51 49.67
N ASN A 290 22.24 35.22 49.96
CA ASN A 290 20.98 34.46 49.88
C ASN A 290 20.45 34.06 48.50
N LEU A 291 21.15 33.13 47.84
CA LEU A 291 20.50 31.98 47.19
C LEU A 291 21.25 30.69 47.56
N PRO A 292 20.55 29.55 47.75
CA PRO A 292 21.21 28.29 48.07
C PRO A 292 21.97 27.75 46.86
N CYS A 293 23.29 27.60 47.01
CA CYS A 293 24.14 26.96 46.01
C CYS A 293 23.77 25.47 45.86
N THR A 294 22.96 25.13 44.84
CA THR A 294 22.89 23.75 44.35
C THR A 294 24.16 23.42 43.59
N ASN A 295 24.91 22.44 44.08
CA ASN A 295 26.20 22.02 43.52
C ASN A 295 26.11 21.63 42.03
N PRO A 296 27.14 21.88 41.20
CA PRO A 296 27.19 21.43 39.80
C PRO A 296 27.29 19.89 39.63
N SER A 297 27.39 19.13 40.72
CA SER A 297 27.74 17.71 40.71
C SER A 297 26.58 16.73 40.46
N ASP A 298 25.39 17.22 40.09
CA ASP A 298 24.17 16.41 39.92
C ASP A 298 23.55 16.53 38.51
N GLN A 299 24.39 16.78 37.49
CA GLN A 299 24.00 16.72 36.06
C GLN A 299 23.84 15.26 35.53
N GLY A 300 23.41 14.34 36.38
CA GLY A 300 23.07 12.97 35.99
C GLY A 300 21.75 12.91 35.22
N CYS A 301 21.82 13.04 33.89
CA CYS A 301 20.72 12.79 32.93
C CYS A 301 19.30 13.16 33.41
N LYS A 302 19.01 14.47 33.55
CA LYS A 302 17.61 14.93 33.56
C LYS A 302 16.95 14.47 32.26
N ARG A 303 16.00 13.54 32.35
CA ARG A 303 15.29 13.00 31.18
C ARG A 303 14.52 14.12 30.51
N LYS A 304 14.55 14.09 29.18
CA LYS A 304 13.87 15.08 28.34
C LYS A 304 12.37 14.78 28.37
N TYR A 305 11.52 15.76 28.68
CA TYR A 305 10.07 15.65 28.50
C TYR A 305 9.68 16.22 27.13
N ILE A 306 8.97 15.44 26.33
CA ILE A 306 8.55 15.83 24.97
C ILE A 306 7.04 15.57 24.84
N PRO A 307 6.17 16.61 24.90
CA PRO A 307 4.71 16.46 24.91
C PRO A 307 4.15 15.64 23.74
N SER A 308 4.78 15.72 22.56
CA SER A 308 4.36 14.96 21.38
C SER A 308 4.57 13.46 21.52
N VAL A 309 5.52 13.00 22.34
CA VAL A 309 5.73 11.57 22.61
C VAL A 309 4.53 11.01 23.34
N THR A 310 4.16 11.59 24.49
CA THR A 310 2.98 11.17 25.25
C THR A 310 1.71 11.24 24.41
N SER A 311 1.53 12.32 23.63
CA SER A 311 0.40 12.49 22.71
C SER A 311 0.32 11.33 21.70
N ALA A 312 1.44 10.97 21.06
CA ALA A 312 1.50 9.89 20.08
C ALA A 312 1.21 8.51 20.67
N LEU A 313 1.68 8.22 21.89
CA LEU A 313 1.41 6.95 22.56
C LEU A 313 -0.06 6.82 22.97
N ILE A 314 -0.68 7.90 23.45
CA ILE A 314 -2.12 7.93 23.78
C ILE A 314 -2.95 7.72 22.51
N VAL A 315 -2.67 8.48 21.43
CA VAL A 315 -3.38 8.35 20.15
C VAL A 315 -3.18 6.95 19.55
N GLY A 316 -1.96 6.43 19.52
CA GLY A 316 -1.66 5.09 19.01
C GLY A 316 -2.37 3.98 19.79
N SER A 317 -2.38 4.06 21.12
CA SER A 317 -3.10 3.11 21.99
C SER A 317 -4.61 3.17 21.78
N PHE A 318 -5.17 4.38 21.72
CA PHE A 318 -6.61 4.59 21.52
C PHE A 318 -7.08 4.11 20.14
N LEU A 319 -6.38 4.50 19.06
CA LEU A 319 -6.67 4.02 17.72
C LEU A 319 -6.51 2.50 17.60
N GLY A 320 -5.51 1.93 18.27
CA GLY A 320 -5.25 0.49 18.22
C GLY A 320 -6.30 -0.32 18.97
N LEU A 321 -6.78 0.18 20.11
CA LEU A 321 -7.92 -0.39 20.84
C LEU A 321 -9.22 -0.25 20.04
N LEU A 322 -9.47 0.92 19.44
CA LEU A 322 -10.64 1.16 18.59
C LEU A 322 -10.64 0.22 17.37
N GLN A 323 -9.48 0.03 16.73
CA GLN A 323 -9.30 -0.95 15.65
C GLN A 323 -9.55 -2.39 16.12
N ALA A 324 -9.01 -2.77 17.29
CA ALA A 324 -9.21 -4.11 17.85
C ALA A 324 -10.69 -4.39 18.09
N VAL A 325 -11.37 -3.49 18.80
CA VAL A 325 -12.82 -3.55 19.08
C VAL A 325 -13.60 -3.63 17.77
N PHE A 326 -13.36 -2.70 16.83
CA PHE A 326 -14.04 -2.68 15.53
C PHE A 326 -13.89 -4.01 14.79
N LEU A 327 -12.66 -4.54 14.63
CA LEU A 327 -12.42 -5.77 13.88
C LEU A 327 -12.95 -7.02 14.61
N VAL A 328 -12.86 -7.09 15.94
CA VAL A 328 -13.41 -8.21 16.74
C VAL A 328 -14.92 -8.32 16.55
N PHE A 329 -15.67 -7.21 16.72
CA PHE A 329 -17.12 -7.23 16.62
C PHE A 329 -17.63 -7.27 15.17
N SER A 330 -16.90 -6.68 14.20
CA SER A 330 -17.30 -6.66 12.79
C SER A 330 -16.72 -7.79 11.93
N ALA A 331 -15.89 -8.69 12.48
CA ALA A 331 -15.14 -9.70 11.73
C ALA A 331 -15.97 -10.42 10.65
N LYS A 332 -17.12 -11.00 11.03
CA LYS A 332 -18.02 -11.71 10.09
C LYS A 332 -18.62 -10.77 9.03
N PHE A 333 -18.98 -9.54 9.41
CA PHE A 333 -19.55 -8.56 8.48
C PHE A 333 -18.52 -8.12 7.43
N VAL A 334 -17.29 -7.81 7.84
CA VAL A 334 -16.23 -7.39 6.92
C VAL A 334 -15.75 -8.54 6.03
N LEU A 335 -15.68 -9.77 6.55
CA LEU A 335 -15.41 -10.96 5.74
C LEU A 335 -16.50 -11.22 4.69
N ASN A 336 -17.78 -11.02 5.04
CA ASN A 336 -18.88 -11.09 4.08
C ASN A 336 -18.76 -10.01 2.98
N ILE A 337 -18.32 -8.78 3.31
CA ILE A 337 -18.05 -7.72 2.32
C ILE A 337 -16.89 -8.10 1.37
N MET A 338 -15.84 -8.72 1.91
CA MET A 338 -14.75 -9.30 1.10
C MET A 338 -15.23 -10.45 0.20
N GLY A 339 -16.48 -10.92 0.37
CA GLY A 339 -17.10 -11.94 -0.46
C GLY A 339 -16.91 -13.36 0.03
N VAL A 340 -16.45 -13.54 1.27
CA VAL A 340 -16.48 -14.83 1.96
C VAL A 340 -17.94 -15.16 2.28
N LYS A 341 -18.50 -16.19 1.63
CA LYS A 341 -19.90 -16.57 1.83
C LYS A 341 -20.10 -17.37 3.14
N ASN A 342 -21.33 -17.40 3.67
CA ASN A 342 -21.67 -18.09 4.92
C ASN A 342 -21.45 -19.62 4.88
N ASP A 343 -21.55 -20.21 3.69
CA ASP A 343 -21.32 -21.63 3.36
C ASP A 343 -19.85 -21.94 3.04
N SER A 344 -18.98 -20.93 2.92
CA SER A 344 -17.60 -21.13 2.52
C SER A 344 -16.76 -21.77 3.64
N PRO A 345 -15.94 -22.80 3.34
CA PRO A 345 -15.10 -23.46 4.35
C PRO A 345 -14.09 -22.50 4.98
N MET A 346 -13.68 -21.45 4.27
CA MET A 346 -12.73 -20.45 4.79
C MET A 346 -13.32 -19.54 5.88
N LEU A 347 -14.66 -19.45 6.03
CA LEU A 347 -15.27 -18.45 6.92
C LEU A 347 -14.94 -18.70 8.41
N ARG A 348 -15.02 -19.95 8.87
CA ARG A 348 -14.76 -20.26 10.29
C ARG A 348 -13.29 -20.02 10.67
N PRO A 349 -12.27 -20.48 9.90
CA PRO A 349 -10.88 -20.13 10.16
C PRO A 349 -10.62 -18.62 10.01
N ALA A 350 -11.21 -17.95 9.01
CA ALA A 350 -10.98 -16.52 8.76
C ALA A 350 -11.48 -15.65 9.92
N VAL A 351 -12.69 -15.91 10.44
CA VAL A 351 -13.23 -15.21 11.63
C VAL A 351 -12.31 -15.43 12.83
N ARG A 352 -11.95 -16.70 13.14
CA ARG A 352 -11.07 -17.00 14.28
C ARG A 352 -9.72 -16.28 14.17
N TYR A 353 -9.09 -16.34 13.00
CA TYR A 353 -7.82 -15.65 12.76
C TYR A 353 -7.96 -14.14 12.91
N LEU A 354 -8.96 -13.53 12.25
CA LEU A 354 -9.16 -12.08 12.28
C LEU A 354 -9.43 -11.57 13.69
N THR A 355 -10.34 -12.22 14.43
CA THR A 355 -10.68 -11.85 15.81
C THR A 355 -9.43 -11.89 16.71
N ILE A 356 -8.64 -12.96 16.65
CA ILE A 356 -7.45 -13.10 17.51
C ILE A 356 -6.33 -12.16 17.06
N ARG A 357 -6.04 -12.09 15.75
CA ARG A 357 -5.02 -11.18 15.16
C ARG A 357 -5.32 -9.70 15.47
N SER A 358 -6.60 -9.35 15.66
CA SER A 358 -7.04 -8.01 16.03
C SER A 358 -6.70 -7.63 17.47
N LEU A 359 -6.51 -8.58 18.38
CA LEU A 359 -6.00 -8.32 19.73
C LEU A 359 -4.56 -7.78 19.72
N GLY A 360 -3.82 -7.97 18.61
CA GLY A 360 -2.51 -7.36 18.38
C GLY A 360 -2.55 -5.95 17.79
N ALA A 361 -3.72 -5.42 17.38
CA ALA A 361 -3.83 -4.05 16.85
C ALA A 361 -3.36 -2.95 17.81
N PRO A 362 -3.62 -3.02 19.14
CA PRO A 362 -3.10 -2.04 20.11
C PRO A 362 -1.58 -2.02 20.12
N ALA A 363 -0.95 -3.21 20.13
CA ALA A 363 0.50 -3.35 20.06
C ALA A 363 1.07 -2.82 18.75
N VAL A 364 0.49 -3.17 17.59
CA VAL A 364 0.93 -2.71 16.26
C VAL A 364 0.90 -1.18 16.15
N LEU A 365 -0.19 -0.51 16.54
CA LEU A 365 -0.25 0.95 16.41
C LEU A 365 0.61 1.67 17.47
N LEU A 366 0.70 1.13 18.69
CA LEU A 366 1.58 1.68 19.72
C LEU A 366 3.07 1.52 19.37
N SER A 367 3.48 0.37 18.84
CA SER A 367 4.85 0.14 18.36
C SER A 367 5.19 1.08 17.21
N LEU A 368 4.29 1.26 16.23
CA LEU A 368 4.50 2.18 15.12
C LEU A 368 4.55 3.66 15.56
N ALA A 369 3.77 4.06 16.56
CA ALA A 369 3.91 5.38 17.19
C ALA A 369 5.32 5.54 17.80
N MET A 370 5.80 4.57 18.58
CA MET A 370 7.15 4.58 19.15
C MET A 370 8.24 4.58 18.06
N GLN A 371 8.08 3.84 16.97
CA GLN A 371 9.01 3.89 15.84
C GLN A 371 9.03 5.27 15.16
N GLY A 372 7.92 6.02 15.17
CA GLY A 372 7.88 7.42 14.76
C GLY A 372 8.66 8.33 15.72
N VAL A 373 8.51 8.11 17.04
CA VAL A 373 9.27 8.81 18.08
C VAL A 373 10.78 8.60 17.92
N PHE A 374 11.24 7.34 17.87
CA PHE A 374 12.67 7.02 17.69
C PHE A 374 13.23 7.58 16.37
N ARG A 375 12.46 7.55 15.28
CA ARG A 375 12.84 8.22 14.02
C ARG A 375 12.96 9.74 14.16
N GLY A 376 12.12 10.38 14.97
CA GLY A 376 12.23 11.79 15.33
C GLY A 376 13.55 12.10 16.04
N PHE A 377 14.00 11.21 16.94
CA PHE A 377 15.33 11.26 17.59
C PHE A 377 16.49 10.81 16.70
N LYS A 378 16.23 10.49 15.42
CA LYS A 378 17.21 9.93 14.46
C LYS A 378 17.78 8.54 14.87
N ASP A 379 17.18 7.87 15.85
CA ASP A 379 17.48 6.47 16.18
C ASP A 379 16.65 5.52 15.32
N THR A 380 17.24 5.06 14.22
CA THR A 380 16.65 4.03 13.35
C THR A 380 17.04 2.61 13.75
N LYS A 381 18.00 2.44 14.67
CA LYS A 381 18.56 1.13 15.05
C LYS A 381 17.69 0.45 16.10
N THR A 382 17.25 1.18 17.13
CA THR A 382 16.39 0.63 18.19
C THR A 382 15.07 0.06 17.63
N PRO A 383 14.34 0.74 16.72
CA PRO A 383 13.25 0.16 15.93
C PRO A 383 13.59 -1.18 15.27
N LEU A 384 14.67 -1.21 14.47
CA LEU A 384 15.05 -2.38 13.69
C LEU A 384 15.37 -3.60 14.57
N TYR A 385 16.14 -3.41 15.64
CA TYR A 385 16.46 -4.51 16.57
C TYR A 385 15.21 -5.06 17.28
N ALA A 386 14.26 -4.19 17.66
CA ALA A 386 13.01 -4.65 18.27
C ALA A 386 12.18 -5.49 17.30
N THR A 387 12.02 -5.03 16.05
CA THR A 387 11.29 -5.76 15.00
C THR A 387 11.95 -7.11 14.69
N VAL A 388 13.26 -7.16 14.46
CA VAL A 388 13.98 -8.42 14.17
C VAL A 388 13.85 -9.44 15.32
N VAL A 389 13.88 -9.01 16.58
CA VAL A 389 13.63 -9.89 17.73
C VAL A 389 12.18 -10.38 17.77
N GLY A 390 11.22 -9.50 17.44
CA GLY A 390 9.80 -9.87 17.34
C GLY A 390 9.52 -10.87 16.22
N ASP A 391 10.06 -10.64 15.02
CA ASP A 391 9.89 -11.53 13.87
C ASP A 391 10.57 -12.88 14.09
N ALA A 392 11.76 -12.90 14.70
CA ALA A 392 12.41 -14.14 15.11
C ALA A 392 11.57 -14.90 16.15
N ALA A 393 10.97 -14.21 17.12
CA ALA A 393 10.04 -14.83 18.06
C ALA A 393 8.80 -15.38 17.35
N ASN A 394 8.25 -14.65 16.37
CA ASN A 394 7.10 -15.10 15.58
C ASN A 394 7.41 -16.41 14.84
N ILE A 395 8.51 -16.44 14.06
CA ILE A 395 8.96 -17.62 13.31
C ILE A 395 9.21 -18.84 14.21
N ILE A 396 9.63 -18.64 15.47
CA ILE A 396 9.84 -19.72 16.44
C ILE A 396 8.52 -20.18 17.08
N LEU A 397 7.63 -19.24 17.43
CA LEU A 397 6.33 -19.55 18.07
C LEU A 397 5.34 -20.19 17.09
N ASP A 398 5.40 -19.83 15.80
CA ASP A 398 4.49 -20.31 14.77
C ASP A 398 4.40 -21.85 14.71
N PRO A 399 5.51 -22.61 14.48
CA PRO A 399 5.44 -24.07 14.42
C PRO A 399 5.09 -24.71 15.77
N ILE A 400 5.47 -24.07 16.90
CA ILE A 400 5.12 -24.55 18.25
C ILE A 400 3.60 -24.47 18.44
N LEU A 401 3.00 -23.30 18.23
CA LEU A 401 1.57 -23.08 18.49
C LEU A 401 0.69 -23.77 17.42
N MET A 402 1.10 -23.77 16.15
CA MET A 402 0.34 -24.44 15.08
C MET A 402 0.34 -25.97 15.22
N PHE A 403 1.53 -26.58 15.35
CA PHE A 403 1.69 -28.03 15.21
C PHE A 403 1.85 -28.76 16.54
N VAL A 404 2.60 -28.20 17.51
CA VAL A 404 2.84 -28.86 18.81
C VAL A 404 1.67 -28.65 19.76
N CYS A 405 1.13 -27.42 19.85
CA CYS A 405 -0.08 -27.13 20.63
C CYS A 405 -1.38 -27.42 19.87
N HIS A 406 -1.30 -27.92 18.63
CA HIS A 406 -2.43 -28.24 17.75
C HIS A 406 -3.46 -27.10 17.56
N MET A 407 -3.05 -25.83 17.70
CA MET A 407 -3.96 -24.68 17.58
C MET A 407 -4.24 -24.31 16.11
N GLY A 408 -3.52 -24.89 15.14
CA GLY A 408 -3.66 -24.60 13.71
C GLY A 408 -3.57 -23.10 13.43
N VAL A 409 -4.41 -22.59 12.53
CA VAL A 409 -4.47 -21.16 12.17
C VAL A 409 -4.63 -20.21 13.36
N THR A 410 -5.30 -20.65 14.43
CA THR A 410 -5.39 -19.86 15.68
C THR A 410 -4.03 -19.71 16.35
N GLY A 411 -3.14 -20.72 16.26
CA GLY A 411 -1.77 -20.67 16.76
C GLY A 411 -0.95 -19.56 16.11
N ALA A 412 -1.00 -19.45 14.77
CA ALA A 412 -0.32 -18.38 14.04
C ALA A 412 -0.83 -16.97 14.41
N ALA A 413 -2.14 -16.81 14.60
CA ALA A 413 -2.70 -15.56 15.09
C ALA A 413 -2.15 -15.19 16.49
N VAL A 414 -2.01 -16.16 17.39
CA VAL A 414 -1.46 -15.95 18.74
C VAL A 414 0.05 -15.67 18.71
N ALA A 415 0.84 -16.41 17.92
CA ALA A 415 2.27 -16.18 17.74
C ALA A 415 2.54 -14.73 17.31
N HIS A 416 1.79 -14.26 16.32
CA HIS A 416 1.94 -12.90 15.81
C HIS A 416 1.47 -11.84 16.83
N VAL A 417 0.41 -12.10 17.61
CA VAL A 417 -0.01 -11.18 18.70
C VAL A 417 1.07 -11.07 19.78
N ILE A 418 1.61 -12.20 20.27
CA ILE A 418 2.69 -12.22 21.26
C ILE A 418 3.91 -11.44 20.75
N SER A 419 4.29 -11.67 19.51
CA SER A 419 5.44 -11.02 18.86
C SER A 419 5.26 -9.49 18.76
N GLN A 420 4.06 -9.01 18.41
CA GLN A 420 3.77 -7.57 18.39
C GLN A 420 3.82 -6.95 19.80
N TYR A 421 3.34 -7.65 20.83
CA TYR A 421 3.50 -7.18 22.22
C TYR A 421 4.96 -7.20 22.68
N LEU A 422 5.77 -8.15 22.24
CA LEU A 422 7.21 -8.20 22.51
C LEU A 422 7.95 -6.99 21.89
N ILE A 423 7.70 -6.69 20.61
CA ILE A 423 8.23 -5.49 19.93
C ILE A 423 7.85 -4.23 20.71
N THR A 424 6.56 -4.12 21.07
CA THR A 424 6.02 -2.99 21.83
C THR A 424 6.71 -2.84 23.18
N MET A 425 6.90 -3.93 23.93
CA MET A 425 7.56 -3.91 25.22
C MET A 425 9.03 -3.47 25.11
N ILE A 426 9.79 -4.01 24.14
CA ILE A 426 11.20 -3.65 23.92
C ILE A 426 11.32 -2.15 23.62
N LEU A 427 10.49 -1.62 22.72
CA LEU A 427 10.47 -0.20 22.37
C LEU A 427 10.06 0.68 23.55
N LEU A 428 9.05 0.29 24.32
CA LEU A 428 8.57 1.06 25.47
C LEU A 428 9.61 1.10 26.59
N CYS A 429 10.26 -0.02 26.90
CA CYS A 429 11.35 -0.10 27.87
C CYS A 429 12.57 0.74 27.46
N ARG A 430 12.85 0.86 26.15
CA ARG A 430 13.89 1.76 25.63
C ARG A 430 13.48 3.23 25.70
N LEU A 431 12.22 3.54 25.38
CA LEU A 431 11.70 4.90 25.34
C LEU A 431 11.63 5.52 26.75
N ILE A 432 11.13 4.78 27.74
CA ILE A 432 11.06 5.22 29.17
C ILE A 432 12.47 5.49 29.75
N ARG A 433 13.53 4.91 29.18
CA ARG A 433 14.92 5.19 29.58
C ARG A 433 15.49 6.46 28.94
N GLN A 434 14.95 6.92 27.82
CA GLN A 434 15.42 8.11 27.08
C GLN A 434 14.60 9.38 27.39
N VAL A 435 13.29 9.23 27.61
CA VAL A 435 12.32 10.32 27.66
C VAL A 435 11.38 10.10 28.84
N ASP A 436 11.00 11.16 29.55
CA ASP A 436 9.90 11.05 30.51
C ASP A 436 8.56 11.04 29.77
N VAL A 437 7.84 9.93 29.91
CA VAL A 437 6.62 9.64 29.14
C VAL A 437 5.34 10.14 29.84
N ILE A 438 5.41 10.39 31.14
CA ILE A 438 4.26 10.77 31.97
C ILE A 438 3.99 12.28 31.82
N PRO A 439 2.80 12.72 31.40
CA PRO A 439 2.50 14.14 31.20
C PRO A 439 2.21 14.82 32.55
N PRO A 440 2.75 16.02 32.82
CA PRO A 440 2.37 16.81 33.99
C PRO A 440 0.96 17.43 33.88
N SER A 441 0.38 17.52 32.68
CA SER A 441 -1.01 17.96 32.48
C SER A 441 -1.60 17.56 31.13
N LEU A 442 -2.87 17.12 31.12
CA LEU A 442 -3.63 16.76 29.91
C LEU A 442 -3.88 17.96 28.97
N LYS A 443 -3.78 19.21 29.45
CA LYS A 443 -3.94 20.42 28.62
C LYS A 443 -2.75 20.68 27.66
N SER A 444 -1.64 19.95 27.81
CA SER A 444 -0.45 20.09 26.95
C SER A 444 -0.52 19.33 25.62
N LEU A 445 -1.57 18.52 25.41
CA LEU A 445 -1.68 17.56 24.30
C LEU A 445 -2.20 18.22 23.01
N LYS A 446 -1.36 18.27 21.97
CA LYS A 446 -1.61 18.99 20.69
C LYS A 446 -2.50 18.22 19.69
N PHE A 447 -3.63 17.66 20.14
CA PHE A 447 -4.51 16.82 19.31
C PHE A 447 -4.95 17.48 17.99
N GLY A 448 -5.29 18.78 18.00
CA GLY A 448 -5.75 19.50 16.80
C GLY A 448 -4.71 19.55 15.65
N ARG A 449 -3.43 19.77 15.99
CA ARG A 449 -2.32 19.68 15.01
C ARG A 449 -2.16 18.25 14.46
N PHE A 450 -2.54 17.24 15.25
CA PHE A 450 -2.39 15.83 14.84
C PHE A 450 -3.41 15.38 13.78
N LEU A 451 -4.65 15.86 13.85
CA LEU A 451 -5.68 15.54 12.85
C LEU A 451 -5.56 16.37 11.55
N GLY A 452 -5.09 17.62 11.63
CA GLY A 452 -5.11 18.55 10.49
C GLY A 452 -4.16 18.21 9.33
N CYS A 453 -2.93 17.76 9.62
CA CYS A 453 -1.87 17.67 8.61
C CYS A 453 -1.91 16.42 7.71
N GLY A 454 -2.70 15.40 8.06
CA GLY A 454 -2.63 14.08 7.41
C GLY A 454 -3.54 13.85 6.19
N PHE A 455 -4.57 14.67 5.97
CA PHE A 455 -5.73 14.28 5.15
C PHE A 455 -5.42 14.03 3.66
N LEU A 456 -4.62 14.88 3.00
CA LEU A 456 -4.26 14.71 1.58
C LEU A 456 -3.46 13.42 1.34
N LEU A 457 -2.56 13.08 2.25
CA LEU A 457 -1.76 11.85 2.18
C LEU A 457 -2.57 10.63 2.64
N LEU A 458 -3.56 10.79 3.52
CA LEU A 458 -4.51 9.74 3.86
C LEU A 458 -5.35 9.32 2.64
N ALA A 459 -5.86 10.29 1.86
CA ALA A 459 -6.59 10.00 0.62
C ALA A 459 -5.74 9.20 -0.39
N ARG A 460 -4.45 9.55 -0.52
CA ARG A 460 -3.45 8.81 -1.30
C ARG A 460 -3.33 7.36 -0.84
N VAL A 461 -3.13 7.15 0.47
CA VAL A 461 -2.95 5.81 1.06
C VAL A 461 -4.20 4.96 0.87
N VAL A 462 -5.39 5.51 1.16
CA VAL A 462 -6.68 4.83 0.95
C VAL A 462 -6.84 4.41 -0.50
N ALA A 463 -6.58 5.30 -1.47
CA ALA A 463 -6.69 4.99 -2.89
C ALA A 463 -5.73 3.86 -3.33
N VAL A 464 -4.47 3.91 -2.86
CA VAL A 464 -3.44 2.88 -3.14
C VAL A 464 -3.82 1.53 -2.55
N THR A 465 -4.20 1.47 -1.27
CA THR A 465 -4.43 0.19 -0.59
C THR A 465 -5.76 -0.43 -0.97
N PHE A 466 -6.78 0.38 -1.29
CA PHE A 466 -8.08 -0.11 -1.70
C PHE A 466 -8.02 -0.96 -2.98
N CYS A 467 -7.17 -0.61 -3.96
CA CYS A 467 -6.99 -1.42 -5.17
C CYS A 467 -6.50 -2.85 -4.86
N VAL A 468 -5.52 -2.98 -3.96
CA VAL A 468 -4.98 -4.29 -3.54
C VAL A 468 -6.00 -5.06 -2.68
N THR A 469 -6.70 -4.38 -1.77
CA THR A 469 -7.75 -5.00 -0.95
C THR A 469 -8.95 -5.46 -1.79
N LEU A 470 -9.32 -4.70 -2.83
CA LEU A 470 -10.34 -5.10 -3.80
C LEU A 470 -9.89 -6.32 -4.62
N ALA A 471 -8.63 -6.38 -5.05
CA ALA A 471 -8.07 -7.57 -5.69
C ALA A 471 -8.16 -8.81 -4.78
N SER A 472 -7.83 -8.68 -3.48
CA SER A 472 -8.01 -9.75 -2.49
C SER A 472 -9.48 -10.16 -2.31
N SER A 473 -10.41 -9.21 -2.28
CA SER A 473 -11.87 -9.48 -2.23
C SER A 473 -12.35 -10.23 -3.47
N LEU A 474 -11.89 -9.83 -4.66
CA LEU A 474 -12.22 -10.50 -5.91
C LEU A 474 -11.64 -11.94 -5.95
N ALA A 475 -10.42 -12.16 -5.46
CA ALA A 475 -9.85 -13.50 -5.33
C ALA A 475 -10.63 -14.38 -4.33
N ALA A 476 -11.03 -13.83 -3.17
CA ALA A 476 -11.85 -14.54 -2.17
C ALA A 476 -13.21 -15.00 -2.73
N ARG A 477 -13.83 -14.18 -3.59
CA ARG A 477 -15.12 -14.50 -4.25
C ARG A 477 -15.05 -15.68 -5.21
N HIS A 478 -13.87 -15.94 -5.79
CA HIS A 478 -13.63 -17.10 -6.68
C HIS A 478 -13.34 -18.39 -5.91
N GLY A 479 -13.19 -18.35 -4.58
CA GLY A 479 -13.10 -19.52 -3.71
C GLY A 479 -11.70 -19.76 -3.10
N PRO A 480 -11.57 -20.79 -2.23
CA PRO A 480 -10.37 -21.00 -1.42
C PRO A 480 -9.09 -21.20 -2.23
N THR A 481 -9.10 -22.07 -3.25
CA THR A 481 -7.91 -22.38 -4.06
C THR A 481 -7.32 -21.13 -4.73
N ILE A 482 -8.18 -20.30 -5.33
CA ILE A 482 -7.77 -19.06 -6.00
C ILE A 482 -7.30 -18.01 -4.98
N MET A 483 -7.97 -17.89 -3.82
CA MET A 483 -7.55 -16.97 -2.77
C MET A 483 -6.23 -17.38 -2.11
N ALA A 484 -5.97 -18.68 -1.92
CA ALA A 484 -4.71 -19.20 -1.39
C ALA A 484 -3.54 -18.89 -2.34
N ALA A 485 -3.71 -19.19 -3.63
CA ALA A 485 -2.72 -18.85 -4.66
C ALA A 485 -2.50 -17.34 -4.76
N PHE A 486 -3.58 -16.55 -4.72
CA PHE A 486 -3.49 -15.09 -4.72
C PHE A 486 -2.74 -14.56 -3.50
N GLN A 487 -2.99 -15.09 -2.30
CA GLN A 487 -2.29 -14.67 -1.08
C GLN A 487 -0.77 -14.90 -1.18
N ILE A 488 -0.33 -16.09 -1.59
CA ILE A 488 1.10 -16.41 -1.75
C ILE A 488 1.74 -15.50 -2.80
N CYS A 489 1.11 -15.38 -3.97
CA CYS A 489 1.59 -14.52 -5.06
C CYS A 489 1.63 -13.04 -4.67
N CYS A 490 0.61 -12.53 -3.98
CA CYS A 490 0.52 -11.13 -3.53
C CYS A 490 1.54 -10.82 -2.42
N GLN A 491 1.75 -11.75 -1.48
CA GLN A 491 2.75 -11.61 -0.42
C GLN A 491 4.17 -11.54 -1.02
N LEU A 492 4.52 -12.45 -1.93
CA LEU A 492 5.80 -12.42 -2.66
C LEU A 492 5.95 -11.13 -3.46
N TRP A 493 4.92 -10.74 -4.22
CA TRP A 493 4.90 -9.54 -5.05
C TRP A 493 5.12 -8.26 -4.24
N LEU A 494 4.51 -8.14 -3.06
CA LEU A 494 4.73 -7.02 -2.14
C LEU A 494 6.10 -7.07 -1.46
N ALA A 495 6.52 -8.23 -0.97
CA ALA A 495 7.77 -8.40 -0.23
C ALA A 495 8.99 -8.01 -1.08
N THR A 496 9.06 -8.43 -2.34
CA THR A 496 10.14 -8.01 -3.24
C THR A 496 10.04 -6.57 -3.67
N SER A 497 8.82 -6.02 -3.81
CA SER A 497 8.64 -4.60 -4.14
C SER A 497 9.14 -3.67 -3.04
N LEU A 498 9.07 -4.09 -1.77
CA LEU A 498 9.60 -3.30 -0.64
C LEU A 498 11.13 -3.19 -0.64
N LEU A 499 11.86 -4.08 -1.32
CA LEU A 499 13.30 -3.88 -1.55
C LEU A 499 13.57 -2.63 -2.40
N ALA A 500 12.68 -2.28 -3.33
CA ALA A 500 12.78 -1.05 -4.12
C ALA A 500 12.40 0.21 -3.34
N ASP A 501 11.66 0.07 -2.23
CA ASP A 501 11.31 1.20 -1.37
C ASP A 501 12.53 1.74 -0.61
N GLY A 502 13.52 0.89 -0.29
CA GLY A 502 14.81 1.36 0.22
C GLY A 502 15.59 2.23 -0.78
N LEU A 503 15.54 1.88 -2.07
CA LEU A 503 16.07 2.73 -3.15
C LEU A 503 15.25 4.03 -3.33
N ALA A 504 13.93 3.96 -3.10
CA ALA A 504 13.06 5.14 -3.09
C ALA A 504 13.41 6.10 -1.93
N VAL A 505 13.69 5.59 -0.72
CA VAL A 505 14.17 6.38 0.43
C VAL A 505 15.51 7.06 0.14
N ALA A 506 16.45 6.35 -0.51
CA ALA A 506 17.71 6.96 -0.96
C ALA A 506 17.48 8.08 -1.99
N GLY A 507 16.62 7.84 -2.98
CA GLY A 507 16.21 8.85 -3.95
C GLY A 507 15.58 10.08 -3.29
N GLN A 508 14.67 9.88 -2.33
CA GLN A 508 14.03 10.93 -1.56
C GLN A 508 15.05 11.81 -0.82
N ALA A 509 15.99 11.19 -0.09
CA ALA A 509 16.99 11.90 0.70
C ALA A 509 17.95 12.74 -0.19
N VAL A 510 18.47 12.14 -1.26
CA VAL A 510 19.42 12.81 -2.17
C VAL A 510 18.73 13.95 -2.94
N LEU A 511 17.51 13.73 -3.45
CA LEU A 511 16.76 14.79 -4.14
C LEU A 511 16.37 15.92 -3.19
N ALA A 512 15.90 15.63 -1.97
CA ALA A 512 15.53 16.67 -1.01
C ALA A 512 16.73 17.59 -0.70
N SER A 513 17.92 17.02 -0.50
CA SER A 513 19.16 17.78 -0.31
C SER A 513 19.53 18.62 -1.54
N ALA A 514 19.44 18.05 -2.75
CA ALA A 514 19.76 18.76 -3.99
C ALA A 514 18.77 19.89 -4.30
N PHE A 515 17.46 19.69 -4.08
CA PHE A 515 16.43 20.74 -4.18
C PHE A 515 16.64 21.84 -3.14
N ALA A 516 16.94 21.51 -1.87
CA ALA A 516 17.23 22.50 -0.84
C ALA A 516 18.45 23.39 -1.17
N LYS A 517 19.47 22.81 -1.82
CA LYS A 517 20.66 23.53 -2.32
C LYS A 517 20.45 24.23 -3.68
N ASN A 518 19.25 24.14 -4.28
CA ASN A 518 18.96 24.58 -5.65
C ASN A 518 19.86 23.98 -6.76
N ASP A 519 20.53 22.85 -6.48
CA ASP A 519 21.43 22.17 -7.42
C ASP A 519 20.63 21.31 -8.42
N LYS A 520 20.16 21.97 -9.48
CA LYS A 520 19.43 21.36 -10.59
C LYS A 520 20.23 20.30 -11.34
N GLY A 521 21.57 20.41 -11.34
CA GLY A 521 22.47 19.43 -11.93
C GLY A 521 22.41 18.11 -11.14
N LYS A 522 22.68 18.18 -9.83
CA LYS A 522 22.59 17.01 -8.95
C LYS A 522 21.17 16.43 -8.91
N VAL A 523 20.11 17.24 -8.91
CA VAL A 523 18.71 16.74 -9.00
C VAL A 523 18.55 15.82 -10.23
N VAL A 524 18.98 16.23 -11.41
CA VAL A 524 18.77 15.46 -12.65
C VAL A 524 19.67 14.23 -12.72
N VAL A 525 20.95 14.34 -12.35
CA VAL A 525 21.86 13.20 -12.33
C VAL A 525 21.42 12.15 -11.30
N ALA A 526 20.99 12.58 -10.10
CA ALA A 526 20.44 11.69 -9.08
C ALA A 526 19.13 11.02 -9.53
N THR A 527 18.19 11.79 -10.08
CA THR A 527 16.90 11.26 -10.57
C THR A 527 17.14 10.18 -11.64
N SER A 528 18.01 10.45 -12.61
CA SER A 528 18.36 9.50 -13.67
C SER A 528 19.04 8.25 -13.11
N ARG A 529 20.04 8.40 -12.23
CA ARG A 529 20.76 7.28 -11.62
C ARG A 529 19.83 6.36 -10.81
N VAL A 530 18.97 6.93 -9.96
CA VAL A 530 18.06 6.15 -9.11
C VAL A 530 16.99 5.44 -9.96
N LEU A 531 16.47 6.08 -11.03
CA LEU A 531 15.58 5.42 -11.99
C LEU A 531 16.25 4.24 -12.71
N GLN A 532 17.50 4.41 -13.15
CA GLN A 532 18.24 3.31 -13.81
C GLN A 532 18.55 2.16 -12.85
N LEU A 533 18.96 2.46 -11.61
CA LEU A 533 19.13 1.45 -10.56
C LEU A 533 17.81 0.73 -10.26
N SER A 534 16.67 1.40 -10.34
CA SER A 534 15.35 0.77 -10.16
C SER A 534 15.00 -0.22 -11.29
N ILE A 535 15.41 0.07 -12.53
CA ILE A 535 15.23 -0.87 -13.65
C ILE A 535 16.14 -2.08 -13.47
N VAL A 536 17.41 -1.88 -13.10
CA VAL A 536 18.35 -2.98 -12.79
C VAL A 536 17.82 -3.86 -11.66
N LEU A 537 17.40 -3.25 -10.54
CA LEU A 537 16.83 -3.95 -9.39
C LEU A 537 15.57 -4.73 -9.80
N GLY A 538 14.64 -4.08 -10.49
CA GLY A 538 13.40 -4.69 -10.94
C GLY A 538 13.59 -5.85 -11.93
N MET A 539 14.57 -5.77 -12.84
CA MET A 539 14.95 -6.89 -13.71
C MET A 539 15.57 -8.04 -12.90
N GLY A 540 16.43 -7.74 -11.93
CA GLY A 540 16.97 -8.73 -11.00
C GLY A 540 15.87 -9.46 -10.23
N LEU A 541 14.93 -8.71 -9.64
CA LEU A 541 13.76 -9.26 -8.94
C LEU A 541 12.83 -10.06 -9.88
N THR A 542 12.68 -9.64 -11.14
CA THR A 542 11.94 -10.39 -12.17
C THR A 542 12.55 -11.78 -12.37
N VAL A 543 13.88 -11.87 -12.52
CA VAL A 543 14.57 -13.16 -12.69
C VAL A 543 14.51 -14.01 -11.42
N VAL A 544 14.80 -13.41 -10.26
CA VAL A 544 14.80 -14.11 -8.96
C VAL A 544 13.42 -14.69 -8.63
N LEU A 545 12.33 -13.92 -8.79
CA LEU A 545 10.97 -14.45 -8.59
C LEU A 545 10.55 -15.42 -9.69
N GLY A 546 10.86 -15.15 -10.95
CA GLY A 546 10.50 -16.04 -12.06
C GLY A 546 11.07 -17.45 -11.90
N VAL A 547 12.34 -17.55 -11.50
CA VAL A 547 13.00 -18.82 -11.17
C VAL A 547 12.52 -19.35 -9.82
N GLY A 548 12.55 -18.51 -8.78
CA GLY A 548 12.23 -18.88 -7.40
C GLY A 548 10.82 -19.42 -7.21
N MET A 549 9.81 -18.83 -7.86
CA MET A 549 8.42 -19.32 -7.79
C MET A 549 8.23 -20.59 -8.62
N LYS A 550 8.89 -20.71 -9.79
CA LYS A 550 8.74 -21.87 -10.68
C LYS A 550 9.15 -23.17 -9.98
N PHE A 551 10.24 -23.12 -9.20
CA PHE A 551 10.77 -24.28 -8.47
C PHE A 551 10.36 -24.31 -6.98
N GLY A 552 10.07 -23.16 -6.37
CA GLY A 552 9.83 -23.01 -4.93
C GLY A 552 8.37 -22.99 -4.47
N ALA A 553 7.38 -23.03 -5.38
CA ALA A 553 5.94 -23.00 -4.98
C ALA A 553 5.56 -24.09 -3.95
N GLY A 554 6.17 -25.28 -4.02
CA GLY A 554 5.96 -26.39 -3.08
C GLY A 554 6.50 -26.16 -1.65
N ILE A 555 7.27 -25.08 -1.43
CA ILE A 555 7.65 -24.62 -0.09
C ILE A 555 6.42 -24.08 0.64
N PHE A 556 5.57 -23.32 -0.06
CA PHE A 556 4.42 -22.63 0.52
C PHE A 556 3.21 -23.54 0.73
N THR A 557 2.98 -24.52 -0.15
CA THR A 557 1.83 -25.44 -0.03
C THR A 557 2.16 -26.81 -0.63
N LYS A 558 1.37 -27.84 -0.29
CA LYS A 558 1.39 -29.16 -0.95
C LYS A 558 0.16 -29.39 -1.85
N ASP A 559 -0.76 -28.43 -1.90
CA ASP A 559 -1.98 -28.49 -2.71
C ASP A 559 -1.64 -28.24 -4.18
N ILE A 560 -1.87 -29.25 -5.03
CA ILE A 560 -1.52 -29.24 -6.46
C ILE A 560 -2.34 -28.21 -7.25
N ASP A 561 -3.61 -28.00 -6.89
CA ASP A 561 -4.49 -27.05 -7.57
C ASP A 561 -4.08 -25.61 -7.25
N VAL A 562 -3.66 -25.35 -6.00
CA VAL A 562 -3.08 -24.06 -5.63
C VAL A 562 -1.75 -23.82 -6.36
N ILE A 563 -0.89 -24.84 -6.48
CA ILE A 563 0.40 -24.73 -7.19
C ILE A 563 0.18 -24.40 -8.68
N ASP A 564 -0.72 -25.10 -9.37
CA ASP A 564 -1.04 -24.82 -10.78
C ASP A 564 -1.58 -23.38 -10.99
N VAL A 565 -2.41 -22.87 -10.07
CA VAL A 565 -2.84 -21.47 -10.08
C VAL A 565 -1.68 -20.51 -9.80
N ILE A 566 -0.76 -20.82 -8.90
CA ILE A 566 0.47 -20.04 -8.66
C ILE A 566 1.32 -19.97 -9.95
N HIS A 567 1.55 -21.10 -10.64
CA HIS A 567 2.33 -21.13 -11.88
C HIS A 567 1.73 -20.24 -12.97
N LYS A 568 0.40 -20.18 -13.09
CA LYS A 568 -0.32 -19.22 -13.98
C LYS A 568 -0.14 -17.76 -13.58
N GLY A 569 0.15 -17.49 -12.30
CA GLY A 569 0.42 -16.16 -11.77
C GLY A 569 1.86 -15.67 -11.97
N ILE A 570 2.84 -16.56 -12.12
CA ILE A 570 4.28 -16.21 -12.21
C ILE A 570 4.58 -15.14 -13.26
N PRO A 571 4.05 -15.18 -14.51
CA PRO A 571 4.35 -14.17 -15.51
C PRO A 571 3.98 -12.74 -15.07
N PHE A 572 2.92 -12.60 -14.28
CA PHE A 572 2.48 -11.32 -13.75
C PHE A 572 3.27 -10.93 -12.49
N VAL A 573 3.42 -11.85 -11.53
CA VAL A 573 4.13 -11.60 -10.26
C VAL A 573 5.59 -11.21 -10.52
N ALA A 574 6.28 -11.96 -11.37
CA ALA A 574 7.67 -11.69 -11.74
C ALA A 574 7.76 -10.56 -12.77
N GLY A 575 7.02 -10.62 -13.87
CA GLY A 575 7.13 -9.64 -14.97
C GLY A 575 6.77 -8.20 -14.59
N THR A 576 5.95 -8.00 -13.55
CA THR A 576 5.65 -6.65 -13.04
C THR A 576 6.72 -6.07 -12.12
N GLN A 577 7.72 -6.82 -11.65
CA GLN A 577 8.71 -6.30 -10.68
C GLN A 577 9.47 -5.08 -11.18
N THR A 578 9.79 -5.01 -12.49
CA THR A 578 10.41 -3.81 -13.09
C THR A 578 9.47 -2.59 -13.04
N ILE A 579 8.17 -2.79 -13.27
CA ILE A 579 7.16 -1.73 -13.19
C ILE A 579 6.95 -1.31 -11.73
N ASN A 580 6.91 -2.28 -10.80
CA ASN A 580 6.81 -2.02 -9.37
C ASN A 580 8.01 -1.21 -8.87
N SER A 581 9.25 -1.63 -9.18
CA SER A 581 10.45 -0.95 -8.70
C SER A 581 10.50 0.51 -9.16
N LEU A 582 10.04 0.79 -10.38
CA LEU A 582 9.82 2.16 -10.86
C LEU A 582 8.70 2.87 -10.08
N ALA A 583 7.55 2.23 -9.90
CA ALA A 583 6.40 2.78 -9.16
C ALA A 583 6.71 3.14 -7.69
N PHE A 584 7.61 2.42 -7.03
CA PHE A 584 8.12 2.73 -5.68
C PHE A 584 9.17 3.83 -5.73
N VAL A 585 10.19 3.74 -6.60
CA VAL A 585 11.21 4.81 -6.73
C VAL A 585 10.61 6.17 -7.12
N PHE A 586 9.56 6.18 -7.95
CA PHE A 586 8.83 7.41 -8.25
C PHE A 586 8.10 8.02 -7.05
N ASP A 587 7.68 7.25 -6.05
CA ASP A 587 7.16 7.82 -4.79
C ASP A 587 8.25 8.61 -4.08
N GLY A 588 9.43 7.99 -3.92
CA GLY A 588 10.60 8.62 -3.31
C GLY A 588 11.05 9.87 -4.05
N ILE A 589 11.05 9.85 -5.39
CA ILE A 589 11.35 11.02 -6.22
C ILE A 589 10.32 12.15 -6.02
N ASN A 590 9.01 11.83 -6.01
CA ASN A 590 7.96 12.81 -5.78
C ASN A 590 8.03 13.40 -4.36
N PHE A 591 8.36 12.60 -3.35
CA PHE A 591 8.54 13.06 -1.96
C PHE A 591 9.83 13.87 -1.78
N GLY A 592 10.93 13.49 -2.42
CA GLY A 592 12.18 14.27 -2.43
C GLY A 592 12.00 15.65 -3.09
N ALA A 593 11.14 15.73 -4.11
CA ALA A 593 10.70 16.97 -4.74
C ALA A 593 9.59 17.71 -3.97
N SER A 594 9.12 17.19 -2.83
CA SER A 594 7.99 17.69 -2.03
C SER A 594 6.66 17.88 -2.81
N ASP A 595 6.44 17.11 -3.88
CA ASP A 595 5.23 17.19 -4.73
C ASP A 595 4.06 16.35 -4.16
N TYR A 596 3.81 16.51 -2.85
CA TYR A 596 2.83 15.71 -2.10
C TYR A 596 1.41 15.81 -2.68
N THR A 597 1.01 17.02 -3.10
CA THR A 597 -0.29 17.27 -3.74
C THR A 597 -0.43 16.49 -5.04
N TYR A 598 0.60 16.48 -5.90
CA TYR A 598 0.60 15.66 -7.11
C TYR A 598 0.47 14.17 -6.78
N SER A 599 1.27 13.70 -5.82
CA SER A 599 1.25 12.30 -5.38
C SER A 599 -0.13 11.89 -4.86
N ALA A 600 -0.85 12.78 -4.17
CA ALA A 600 -2.21 12.51 -3.69
C ALA A 600 -3.24 12.39 -4.83
N TYR A 601 -3.42 13.44 -5.65
CA TYR A 601 -4.48 13.42 -6.67
C TYR A 601 -4.19 12.43 -7.81
N SER A 602 -2.92 12.19 -8.13
CA SER A 602 -2.55 11.19 -9.15
C SER A 602 -2.93 9.78 -8.70
N MET A 603 -2.70 9.41 -7.42
CA MET A 603 -3.09 8.09 -6.92
C MET A 603 -4.60 7.89 -6.86
N VAL A 604 -5.37 8.94 -6.54
CA VAL A 604 -6.84 8.90 -6.63
C VAL A 604 -7.29 8.68 -8.08
N GLY A 605 -6.69 9.38 -9.05
CA GLY A 605 -6.96 9.18 -10.47
C GLY A 605 -6.59 7.77 -10.98
N VAL A 606 -5.43 7.25 -10.57
CA VAL A 606 -5.01 5.88 -10.88
C VAL A 606 -5.99 4.86 -10.30
N ALA A 607 -6.43 5.02 -9.05
CA ALA A 607 -7.41 4.14 -8.43
C ALA A 607 -8.78 4.21 -9.14
N ALA A 608 -9.24 5.40 -9.51
CA ALA A 608 -10.51 5.60 -10.21
C ALA A 608 -10.57 4.86 -11.57
N ILE A 609 -9.43 4.72 -12.27
CA ILE A 609 -9.32 3.92 -13.50
C ILE A 609 -9.14 2.43 -13.17
N SER A 610 -8.34 2.10 -12.15
CA SER A 610 -7.97 0.72 -11.82
C SER A 610 -9.10 -0.09 -11.21
N ILE A 611 -10.01 0.54 -10.45
CA ILE A 611 -11.14 -0.13 -9.79
C ILE A 611 -12.13 -0.72 -10.82
N PRO A 612 -12.61 0.02 -11.84
CA PRO A 612 -13.38 -0.56 -12.95
C PRO A 612 -12.65 -1.69 -13.68
N CYS A 613 -11.35 -1.53 -13.96
CA CYS A 613 -10.54 -2.57 -14.60
C CYS A 613 -10.47 -3.86 -13.75
N LEU A 614 -10.27 -3.74 -12.44
CA LEU A 614 -10.27 -4.86 -11.49
C LEU A 614 -11.60 -5.63 -11.54
N VAL A 615 -12.72 -4.92 -11.43
CA VAL A 615 -14.06 -5.54 -11.42
C VAL A 615 -14.36 -6.21 -12.77
N TYR A 616 -14.09 -5.53 -13.89
CA TYR A 616 -14.37 -6.04 -15.22
C TYR A 616 -13.49 -7.26 -15.59
N LEU A 617 -12.17 -7.15 -15.42
CA LEU A 617 -11.25 -8.23 -15.79
C LEU A 617 -11.39 -9.45 -14.87
N SER A 618 -11.62 -9.25 -13.57
CA SER A 618 -11.91 -10.37 -12.65
C SER A 618 -13.18 -11.13 -13.02
N ALA A 619 -14.20 -10.44 -13.54
CA ALA A 619 -15.46 -11.09 -13.95
C ALA A 619 -15.30 -11.95 -15.22
N HIS A 620 -14.41 -11.56 -16.14
CA HIS A 620 -14.20 -12.28 -17.41
C HIS A 620 -13.06 -13.30 -17.39
N ASN A 621 -11.98 -13.03 -16.65
CA ASN A 621 -10.72 -13.80 -16.69
C ASN A 621 -10.28 -14.32 -15.31
N GLY A 622 -11.13 -14.21 -14.28
CA GLY A 622 -10.89 -14.76 -12.94
C GLY A 622 -9.56 -14.28 -12.34
N PHE A 623 -8.78 -15.22 -11.82
CA PHE A 623 -7.45 -14.99 -11.25
C PHE A 623 -6.50 -14.22 -12.17
N ILE A 624 -6.43 -14.59 -13.46
CA ILE A 624 -5.59 -13.90 -14.45
C ILE A 624 -6.08 -12.47 -14.67
N GLY A 625 -7.39 -12.26 -14.68
CA GLY A 625 -8.00 -10.93 -14.79
C GLY A 625 -7.61 -9.99 -13.66
N ILE A 626 -7.54 -10.50 -12.42
CA ILE A 626 -7.07 -9.75 -11.26
C ILE A 626 -5.61 -9.32 -11.44
N TRP A 627 -4.73 -10.22 -11.89
CA TRP A 627 -3.32 -9.91 -12.13
C TRP A 627 -3.07 -8.95 -13.28
N ILE A 628 -3.83 -9.04 -14.38
CA ILE A 628 -3.81 -8.05 -15.46
C ILE A 628 -4.23 -6.67 -14.91
N ALA A 629 -5.27 -6.61 -14.09
CA ALA A 629 -5.73 -5.35 -13.51
C ALA A 629 -4.72 -4.74 -12.50
N LEU A 630 -4.04 -5.57 -11.70
CA LEU A 630 -2.91 -5.12 -10.85
C LEU A 630 -1.71 -4.64 -11.67
N THR A 631 -1.45 -5.27 -12.82
CA THR A 631 -0.44 -4.83 -13.80
C THR A 631 -0.79 -3.46 -14.37
N ILE A 632 -2.06 -3.24 -14.76
CA ILE A 632 -2.58 -1.94 -15.22
C ILE A 632 -2.43 -0.89 -14.11
N TYR A 633 -2.80 -1.22 -12.87
CA TYR A 633 -2.68 -0.33 -11.71
C TYR A 633 -1.23 0.18 -11.51
N MET A 634 -0.24 -0.72 -11.47
CA MET A 634 1.17 -0.33 -11.31
C MET A 634 1.72 0.39 -12.55
N SER A 635 1.28 0.02 -13.75
CA SER A 635 1.64 0.70 -14.99
C SER A 635 1.14 2.15 -15.01
N LEU A 636 -0.13 2.37 -14.67
CA LEU A 636 -0.74 3.70 -14.58
C LEU A 636 -0.03 4.58 -13.54
N ARG A 637 0.34 4.01 -12.38
CA ARG A 637 1.11 4.70 -11.33
C ARG A 637 2.50 5.15 -11.82
N THR A 638 3.20 4.28 -12.57
CA THR A 638 4.50 4.60 -13.19
C THR A 638 4.37 5.65 -14.29
N ILE A 639 3.34 5.52 -15.15
CA ILE A 639 3.05 6.45 -16.24
C ILE A 639 2.71 7.84 -15.70
N ALA A 640 1.88 7.93 -14.64
CA ALA A 640 1.52 9.20 -14.02
C ALA A 640 2.76 9.99 -13.57
N SER A 641 3.64 9.36 -12.78
CA SER A 641 4.88 9.98 -12.29
C SER A 641 5.84 10.34 -13.43
N THR A 642 6.01 9.44 -14.41
CA THR A 642 6.82 9.71 -15.61
C THR A 642 6.28 10.91 -16.40
N TRP A 643 4.95 11.03 -16.51
CA TRP A 643 4.28 12.15 -17.18
C TRP A 643 4.45 13.47 -16.43
N ARG A 644 4.40 13.47 -15.10
CA ARG A 644 4.63 14.68 -14.27
C ARG A 644 6.01 15.29 -14.53
N MET A 645 7.03 14.45 -14.56
CA MET A 645 8.42 14.85 -14.86
C MET A 645 8.58 15.22 -16.33
N GLY A 646 8.12 14.37 -17.26
CA GLY A 646 8.25 14.59 -18.71
C GLY A 646 7.52 15.84 -19.21
N ALA A 647 6.42 16.24 -18.58
CA ALA A 647 5.71 17.48 -18.88
C ALA A 647 6.38 18.75 -18.29
N ALA A 648 7.47 18.61 -17.53
CA ALA A 648 8.17 19.71 -16.85
C ALA A 648 7.20 20.64 -16.10
N ARG A 649 6.46 20.08 -15.13
CA ARG A 649 5.46 20.77 -14.30
C ARG A 649 5.79 20.63 -12.81
N GLY A 650 5.32 21.57 -11.99
CA GLY A 650 5.60 21.57 -10.55
C GLY A 650 7.08 21.82 -10.27
N PRO A 651 7.73 21.06 -9.36
CA PRO A 651 9.17 21.16 -9.08
C PRO A 651 10.05 21.02 -10.34
N TRP A 652 9.55 20.32 -11.37
CA TRP A 652 10.29 19.99 -12.59
C TRP A 652 10.26 21.08 -13.67
N VAL A 653 9.73 22.27 -13.41
CA VAL A 653 9.64 23.37 -14.40
C VAL A 653 11.01 23.79 -14.95
N PHE A 654 12.09 23.62 -14.19
CA PHE A 654 13.44 23.93 -14.66
C PHE A 654 13.90 23.02 -15.82
N LEU A 655 13.30 21.83 -16.02
CA LEU A 655 13.58 20.95 -17.17
C LEU A 655 13.09 21.50 -18.52
N ARG A 656 12.37 22.64 -18.53
CA ARG A 656 11.88 23.31 -19.74
C ARG A 656 12.85 24.38 -20.27
N LYS A 657 13.79 24.83 -19.44
CA LYS A 657 14.83 25.79 -19.79
C LYS A 657 16.08 25.02 -20.21
#